data_AF-A0A832NDB8-F1
#
_entry.id   AF-A0A832NDB8-F1
#
_cell.length_a   1.000
_cell.length_b   1.000
_cell.length_c   1.000
_cell.angle_alpha   90.00
_cell.angle_beta   90.00
_cell.angle_gamma   90.00
#
_symmetry.space_group_name_H-M   'P 1'
#
loop_
_entity.id
_entity.type
_entity.pdbx_description
1 polymer ?
#
loop_
_entity_poly.entity_id
_entity_poly.type
_entity_poly.pdbx_seq_one_letter_code
_entity_poly.pdbx_strand_id
1 'polypeptide(L)'
;MSVAERLRQVVRPILVAARHVLFKPYTYKYPYEEVPNLPSENYKFDPKLGIAFPGFKGRHLLILEKCTGCSLCDIACQNIAEAITMVYAFDIVVEAEERYFAGLASGKSVLAELLSAVGEGLVRPLVSQPEARGGSHPTLGYVTDTKQVSKADGVVKIQLNADPIWEHNTSTLYDNYLEEGFRTLTERGWSIRITEDKFPEAMYLEAQKGDAVFKIAVSKRDLKYPQNKKSYFPQVDYGRCVFCGFCVDPTTPVIVNPDLKTIAEIEIGDKVLTHTGEYKTVTKLWEMFYTGPLYRIEVYGHPDPLICTADHPILAVCRPSSSKKDKRLLRVKEPLGFILPNQLKPGDYVVLPIPRKTVELSAYTQPIRLYNNGCVQEVLRITNEPDLHRLIGYYLAEGFCDGGREVNFAFGAHETEVIEDCKALILRHFNIHCKEEKNTGRGVRLAVHSVRAFHFFEQFGQGAHNKRIPDWVFFADPIRQIQLIKGLWLGDGCLVSQPRQKYLNITTTSKTLAYQLQLILARLGVVGLIERRSPEGRKSVYKVSVFGRYAVELANKMNVELGYHPTKFVDKFHVTENYVYFPIRRIEQYHVANYRVMDVTVADDHTFVPAGVTTSNCVDACPFYALEMTPDIELSSISRQGLVYNPITLSGPKISTNPPSTNPIDALYGWLRSKLS
;
A
#
# COMPACT_ATOMS: atom_id res chain seq x y z
N MET A 1 32.43 -31.51 -45.57
CA MET A 1 30.96 -31.53 -45.47
C MET A 1 30.36 -31.79 -46.83
N SER A 2 29.68 -32.93 -46.98
CA SER A 2 29.03 -33.34 -48.23
C SER A 2 27.86 -32.42 -48.58
N VAL A 3 27.50 -32.36 -49.88
CA VAL A 3 26.29 -31.62 -50.34
C VAL A 3 25.04 -32.09 -49.59
N ALA A 4 24.97 -33.39 -49.24
CA ALA A 4 23.90 -33.97 -48.45
C ALA A 4 23.82 -33.43 -47.00
N GLU A 5 24.96 -33.12 -46.37
CA GLU A 5 24.99 -32.51 -45.04
C GLU A 5 24.54 -31.04 -45.06
N ARG A 6 24.93 -30.27 -46.09
CA ARG A 6 24.43 -28.91 -46.26
C ARG A 6 22.92 -28.90 -46.54
N LEU A 7 22.44 -29.84 -47.37
CA LEU A 7 21.01 -29.98 -47.61
C LEU A 7 20.26 -30.34 -46.33
N ARG A 8 20.79 -31.26 -45.49
CA ARG A 8 20.17 -31.58 -44.19
C ARG A 8 20.14 -30.40 -43.24
N GLN A 9 21.18 -29.55 -43.22
CA GLN A 9 21.20 -28.34 -42.38
C GLN A 9 20.19 -27.29 -42.82
N VAL A 10 19.85 -27.21 -44.12
CA VAL A 10 18.86 -26.25 -44.64
C VAL A 10 17.44 -26.81 -44.57
N VAL A 11 17.26 -28.09 -44.91
CA VAL A 11 15.94 -28.71 -45.03
C VAL A 11 15.35 -29.07 -43.66
N ARG A 12 16.18 -29.43 -42.66
CA ARG A 12 15.69 -29.82 -41.33
C ARG A 12 15.02 -28.64 -40.58
N PRO A 13 15.57 -27.41 -40.54
CA PRO A 13 14.88 -26.25 -39.98
C PRO A 13 13.59 -25.91 -40.72
N ILE A 14 13.57 -26.02 -42.05
CA ILE A 14 12.38 -25.75 -42.87
C ILE A 14 11.28 -26.77 -42.58
N LEU A 15 11.61 -28.05 -42.46
CA LEU A 15 10.65 -29.11 -42.08
C LEU A 15 10.13 -28.97 -40.65
N VAL A 16 10.99 -28.55 -39.72
CA VAL A 16 10.59 -28.24 -38.34
C VAL A 16 9.66 -27.02 -38.33
N ALA A 17 10.01 -25.95 -39.03
CA ALA A 17 9.18 -24.76 -39.19
C ALA A 17 7.82 -25.11 -39.84
N ALA A 18 7.82 -25.88 -40.93
CA ALA A 18 6.62 -26.35 -41.62
C ALA A 18 5.71 -27.22 -40.72
N ARG A 19 6.30 -28.04 -39.85
CA ARG A 19 5.55 -28.77 -38.81
C ARG A 19 4.79 -27.80 -37.90
N HIS A 20 5.40 -26.67 -37.54
CA HIS A 20 4.79 -25.64 -36.70
C HIS A 20 3.86 -24.65 -37.44
N VAL A 21 3.81 -24.67 -38.78
CA VAL A 21 2.88 -23.83 -39.58
C VAL A 21 1.42 -24.26 -39.41
N LEU A 22 1.16 -25.55 -39.16
CA LEU A 22 -0.19 -26.10 -38.98
C LEU A 22 -0.60 -26.29 -37.51
N PHE A 23 0.35 -26.19 -36.57
CA PHE A 23 0.01 -26.10 -35.15
C PHE A 23 -0.39 -24.66 -34.84
N LYS A 24 -1.61 -24.45 -34.34
CA LYS A 24 -1.92 -23.17 -33.68
C LYS A 24 -0.94 -23.03 -32.51
N PRO A 25 -0.13 -21.96 -32.45
CA PRO A 25 0.68 -21.71 -31.27
C PRO A 25 -0.25 -21.62 -30.06
N TYR A 26 0.07 -22.33 -28.98
CA TYR A 26 -0.70 -22.25 -27.72
C TYR A 26 -0.64 -20.84 -27.12
N THR A 27 0.38 -20.06 -27.49
CA THR A 27 0.52 -18.64 -27.23
C THR A 27 0.15 -17.86 -28.48
N TYR A 28 -1.07 -17.33 -28.50
CA TYR A 28 -1.45 -16.32 -29.49
C TYR A 28 -0.51 -15.13 -29.35
N LYS A 29 0.23 -14.81 -30.41
CA LYS A 29 0.98 -13.57 -30.53
C LYS A 29 0.00 -12.41 -30.39
N TYR A 30 0.01 -11.74 -29.24
CA TYR A 30 -0.83 -10.58 -28.94
C TYR A 30 -0.05 -9.30 -29.28
N PRO A 31 -0.65 -8.25 -29.90
CA PRO A 31 -2.03 -8.07 -30.36
C PRO A 31 -2.16 -8.06 -31.91
N TYR A 32 -3.29 -8.55 -32.46
CA TYR A 32 -3.63 -8.41 -33.90
C TYR A 32 -5.07 -7.90 -34.16
N GLU A 33 -5.87 -7.61 -33.13
CA GLU A 33 -7.25 -7.10 -33.31
C GLU A 33 -7.51 -5.94 -32.34
N GLU A 34 -7.96 -4.82 -32.90
CA GLU A 34 -8.39 -3.63 -32.17
C GLU A 34 -9.79 -3.85 -31.56
N VAL A 35 -9.96 -3.56 -30.27
CA VAL A 35 -11.26 -3.57 -29.60
C VAL A 35 -11.86 -2.16 -29.67
N PRO A 36 -13.12 -1.97 -30.11
CA PRO A 36 -13.71 -0.64 -30.21
C PRO A 36 -13.74 0.08 -28.84
N ASN A 37 -13.41 1.38 -28.83
CA ASN A 37 -13.36 2.27 -27.65
C ASN A 37 -12.27 1.96 -26.62
N LEU A 38 -11.22 1.21 -26.99
CA LEU A 38 -10.06 0.92 -26.16
C LEU A 38 -8.76 1.40 -26.86
N PRO A 39 -7.78 1.97 -26.13
CA PRO A 39 -6.52 2.45 -26.73
C PRO A 39 -5.78 1.31 -27.43
N SER A 40 -5.17 1.54 -28.59
CA SER A 40 -4.55 0.48 -29.41
C SER A 40 -3.15 0.03 -28.93
N GLU A 41 -2.60 0.65 -27.87
CA GLU A 41 -1.21 0.42 -27.42
C GLU A 41 -1.09 -0.55 -26.23
N ASN A 42 -0.18 -1.52 -26.36
CA ASN A 42 0.27 -2.37 -25.25
C ASN A 42 1.23 -1.61 -24.32
N TYR A 43 1.41 -2.09 -23.10
CA TYR A 43 2.46 -1.59 -22.21
C TYR A 43 3.82 -1.66 -22.91
N LYS A 44 4.56 -0.56 -22.95
CA LYS A 44 5.89 -0.45 -23.54
C LYS A 44 6.82 0.19 -22.53
N PHE A 45 8.02 -0.32 -22.36
CA PHE A 45 9.07 0.35 -21.59
C PHE A 45 10.22 0.67 -22.55
N ASP A 46 10.61 1.95 -22.59
CA ASP A 46 11.71 2.43 -23.43
C ASP A 46 13.01 2.42 -22.60
N PRO A 47 13.94 1.49 -22.85
CA PRO A 47 15.17 1.36 -22.07
C PRO A 47 16.19 2.48 -22.30
N LYS A 48 16.05 3.27 -23.38
CA LYS A 48 16.92 4.44 -23.60
C LYS A 48 16.43 5.66 -22.83
N LEU A 49 15.13 5.74 -22.60
CA LEU A 49 14.50 6.84 -21.88
C LEU A 49 14.23 6.50 -20.40
N GLY A 50 14.19 5.23 -20.03
CA GLY A 50 13.80 4.78 -18.69
C GLY A 50 12.33 5.03 -18.39
N ILE A 51 11.47 5.09 -19.42
CA ILE A 51 10.05 5.48 -19.33
C ILE A 51 9.17 4.28 -19.67
N ALA A 52 8.22 3.97 -18.79
CA ALA A 52 7.10 3.08 -19.09
C ALA A 52 5.91 3.88 -19.67
N PHE A 53 5.32 3.37 -20.74
CA PHE A 53 4.11 3.88 -21.35
C PHE A 53 2.92 3.02 -20.90
N PRO A 54 1.82 3.63 -20.44
CA PRO A 54 0.63 2.91 -20.00
C PRO A 54 0.00 2.16 -21.19
N GLY A 55 -0.44 0.91 -20.96
CA GLY A 55 -1.07 0.06 -21.97
C GLY A 55 -1.51 -1.28 -21.41
N PHE A 56 -1.98 -2.20 -22.25
CA PHE A 56 -2.42 -3.54 -21.82
C PHE A 56 -1.26 -4.40 -21.29
N LYS A 57 -1.51 -5.11 -20.19
CA LYS A 57 -0.67 -6.23 -19.72
C LYS A 57 -1.39 -7.55 -19.99
N GLY A 58 -0.68 -8.54 -20.53
CA GLY A 58 -1.19 -9.91 -20.69
C GLY A 58 -0.83 -10.79 -19.48
N ARG A 59 -1.69 -11.77 -19.14
CA ARG A 59 -1.40 -12.79 -18.11
C ARG A 59 -0.22 -13.67 -18.58
N HIS A 60 0.76 -13.90 -17.71
CA HIS A 60 1.70 -15.01 -17.86
C HIS A 60 1.19 -16.19 -17.04
N LEU A 61 0.83 -17.28 -17.71
CA LEU A 61 0.33 -18.49 -17.09
C LEU A 61 1.42 -19.55 -17.24
N LEU A 62 2.09 -19.90 -16.15
CA LEU A 62 3.17 -20.88 -16.15
C LEU A 62 2.63 -22.28 -15.86
N ILE A 63 2.01 -22.90 -16.85
CA ILE A 63 1.68 -24.33 -16.76
C ILE A 63 2.95 -25.10 -17.05
N LEU A 64 3.68 -25.50 -16.00
CA LEU A 64 4.94 -26.26 -16.13
C LEU A 64 4.74 -27.54 -16.95
N GLU A 65 3.60 -28.21 -16.77
CA GLU A 65 3.21 -29.38 -17.55
C GLU A 65 3.00 -29.11 -19.04
N LYS A 66 2.78 -27.87 -19.47
CA LYS A 66 2.64 -27.49 -20.88
C LYS A 66 3.84 -26.69 -21.38
N CYS A 67 4.80 -26.39 -20.50
CA CYS A 67 6.00 -25.67 -20.88
C CYS A 67 6.75 -26.46 -21.94
N THR A 68 7.25 -25.78 -22.97
CA THR A 68 8.06 -26.40 -24.03
C THR A 68 9.55 -26.10 -23.88
N GLY A 69 9.95 -25.36 -22.83
CA GLY A 69 11.33 -24.90 -22.61
C GLY A 69 11.85 -23.95 -23.69
N CYS A 70 10.96 -23.17 -24.32
CA CYS A 70 11.30 -22.26 -25.43
C CYS A 70 11.83 -20.89 -25.01
N SER A 71 11.79 -20.55 -23.72
CA SER A 71 12.22 -19.26 -23.15
C SER A 71 11.48 -18.02 -23.66
N LEU A 72 10.39 -18.18 -24.43
CA LEU A 72 9.63 -17.05 -24.97
C LEU A 72 9.03 -16.14 -23.89
N CYS A 73 8.71 -16.68 -22.71
CA CYS A 73 8.17 -15.91 -21.58
C CYS A 73 9.21 -15.00 -20.93
N ASP A 74 10.45 -15.49 -20.75
CA ASP A 74 11.58 -14.68 -20.30
C ASP A 74 11.89 -13.59 -21.33
N ILE A 75 12.04 -13.96 -22.62
CA ILE A 75 12.27 -13.00 -23.71
C ILE A 75 11.15 -11.94 -23.79
N ALA A 76 9.90 -12.34 -23.56
CA ALA A 76 8.77 -11.41 -23.51
C ALA A 76 8.76 -10.54 -22.24
N CYS A 77 9.36 -11.01 -21.14
CA CYS A 77 9.45 -10.28 -19.88
C CYS A 77 10.64 -9.30 -19.84
N GLN A 78 11.66 -9.53 -20.67
CA GLN A 78 12.79 -8.63 -20.86
C GLN A 78 12.33 -7.23 -21.27
N ASN A 79 12.84 -6.20 -20.61
CA ASN A 79 12.43 -4.81 -20.80
C ASN A 79 10.93 -4.55 -20.51
N ILE A 80 10.27 -5.36 -19.66
CA ILE A 80 8.92 -5.08 -19.15
C ILE A 80 8.94 -5.03 -17.62
N ALA A 81 9.15 -6.18 -17.00
CA ALA A 81 9.25 -6.34 -15.55
C ALA A 81 10.54 -7.05 -15.14
N GLU A 82 11.22 -7.71 -16.09
CA GLU A 82 12.42 -8.54 -15.83
C GLU A 82 12.21 -9.54 -14.68
N ALA A 83 10.96 -10.00 -14.59
CA ALA A 83 10.46 -10.81 -13.51
C ALA A 83 10.45 -12.29 -13.85
N ILE A 84 10.56 -12.66 -15.13
CA ILE A 84 10.63 -14.07 -15.54
C ILE A 84 12.05 -14.34 -16.00
N THR A 85 12.69 -15.29 -15.35
CA THR A 85 13.98 -15.83 -15.77
C THR A 85 13.83 -17.32 -16.01
N MET A 86 14.74 -17.92 -16.77
CA MET A 86 14.69 -19.36 -17.03
C MET A 86 15.74 -20.12 -16.20
N VAL A 87 15.32 -21.23 -15.61
CA VAL A 87 16.08 -22.05 -14.65
C VAL A 87 15.99 -23.55 -14.96
N TYR A 88 16.96 -24.29 -14.45
CA TYR A 88 16.98 -25.75 -14.43
C TYR A 88 16.71 -26.26 -13.02
N ALA A 89 16.14 -27.46 -12.96
CA ALA A 89 16.07 -28.26 -11.74
C ALA A 89 17.38 -29.04 -11.56
N PHE A 90 18.01 -28.96 -10.39
CA PHE A 90 19.25 -29.67 -10.07
C PHE A 90 19.10 -30.62 -8.88
N ASP A 91 19.88 -31.69 -8.94
CA ASP A 91 20.09 -32.64 -7.86
C ASP A 91 21.54 -32.62 -7.41
N ILE A 92 21.73 -32.76 -6.09
CA ILE A 92 23.04 -32.92 -5.49
C ILE A 92 23.12 -34.31 -4.90
N VAL A 93 24.07 -35.09 -5.40
CA VAL A 93 24.32 -36.47 -4.98
C VAL A 93 25.75 -36.59 -4.49
N VAL A 94 25.91 -37.13 -3.29
CA VAL A 94 27.22 -37.48 -2.73
C VAL A 94 27.41 -38.98 -2.87
N GLU A 95 28.49 -39.39 -3.55
CA GLU A 95 28.91 -40.78 -3.67
C GLU A 95 30.08 -41.06 -2.73
N ALA A 96 29.96 -42.13 -1.95
CA ALA A 96 30.94 -42.58 -0.98
C ALA A 96 31.09 -44.10 -1.03
N GLU A 97 32.27 -44.63 -0.73
CA GLU A 97 32.42 -46.08 -0.50
C GLU A 97 31.64 -46.52 0.74
N GLU A 98 31.07 -47.73 0.71
CA GLU A 98 30.17 -48.23 1.76
C GLU A 98 30.81 -48.26 3.17
N ARG A 99 32.13 -48.43 3.28
CA ARG A 99 32.85 -48.37 4.55
C ARG A 99 32.70 -47.05 5.30
N TYR A 100 32.50 -45.93 4.58
CA TYR A 100 32.31 -44.61 5.19
C TYR A 100 30.85 -44.36 5.61
N PHE A 101 29.92 -45.19 5.13
CA PHE A 101 28.50 -45.09 5.46
C PHE A 101 28.15 -45.69 6.83
N ALA A 102 28.86 -46.73 7.27
CA ALA A 102 28.60 -47.43 8.53
C ALA A 102 28.74 -46.52 9.79
N GLY A 103 29.50 -45.43 9.69
CA GLY A 103 29.70 -44.43 10.76
C GLY A 103 28.78 -43.21 10.70
N LEU A 104 27.79 -43.18 9.81
CA LEU A 104 26.90 -42.02 9.65
C LEU A 104 25.98 -41.82 10.87
N ALA A 105 25.48 -42.92 11.45
CA ALA A 105 24.54 -42.90 12.57
C ALA A 105 25.13 -42.36 13.89
N SER A 106 26.46 -42.36 14.04
CA SER A 106 27.14 -41.82 15.23
C SER A 106 27.42 -40.32 15.16
N GLY A 107 27.13 -39.67 14.02
CA GLY A 107 27.34 -38.23 13.79
C GLY A 107 28.80 -37.76 13.76
N LYS A 108 29.77 -38.68 13.96
CA LYS A 108 31.21 -38.36 14.10
C LYS A 108 32.07 -38.85 12.93
N SER A 109 31.46 -39.28 11.83
CA SER A 109 32.21 -39.72 10.64
C SER A 109 32.60 -38.55 9.74
N VAL A 110 33.69 -38.73 9.01
CA VAL A 110 34.17 -37.79 7.98
C VAL A 110 33.08 -37.51 6.93
N LEU A 111 32.27 -38.52 6.59
CA LEU A 111 31.09 -38.36 5.72
C LEU A 111 30.01 -37.48 6.37
N ALA A 112 29.74 -37.62 7.67
CA ALA A 112 28.76 -36.78 8.36
C ALA A 112 29.17 -35.30 8.38
N GLU A 113 30.47 -35.01 8.54
CA GLU A 113 31.02 -33.66 8.47
C GLU A 113 30.80 -33.01 7.08
N LEU A 114 31.07 -33.74 6.00
CA LEU A 114 30.82 -33.30 4.63
C LEU A 114 29.33 -33.02 4.38
N LEU A 115 28.47 -33.96 4.77
CA LEU A 115 27.02 -33.83 4.57
C LEU A 115 26.43 -32.67 5.40
N SER A 116 26.96 -32.40 6.59
CA SER A 116 26.53 -31.26 7.41
C SER A 116 26.89 -29.94 6.73
N ALA A 117 28.12 -29.78 6.24
CA ALA A 117 28.54 -28.55 5.59
C ALA A 117 27.77 -28.26 4.29
N VAL A 118 27.50 -29.29 3.48
CA VAL A 118 26.67 -29.13 2.28
C VAL A 118 25.20 -28.86 2.65
N GLY A 119 24.68 -29.55 3.68
CA GLY A 119 23.32 -29.32 4.18
C GLY A 119 23.11 -27.91 4.75
N GLU A 120 24.06 -27.40 5.53
CA GLU A 120 24.05 -26.04 6.06
C GLU A 120 24.07 -24.99 4.95
N GLY A 121 24.89 -25.19 3.92
CA GLY A 121 24.94 -24.34 2.73
C GLY A 121 23.60 -24.29 1.97
N LEU A 122 22.88 -25.41 1.90
CA LEU A 122 21.55 -25.47 1.30
C LEU A 122 20.47 -24.73 2.13
N VAL A 123 20.61 -24.73 3.45
CA VAL A 123 19.63 -24.11 4.37
C VAL A 123 19.87 -22.61 4.55
N ARG A 124 21.14 -22.19 4.56
CA ARG A 124 21.53 -20.83 4.96
C ARG A 124 20.86 -19.71 4.14
N PRO A 125 20.78 -19.77 2.79
CA PRO A 125 20.08 -18.76 2.00
C PRO A 125 18.61 -18.57 2.40
N LEU A 126 17.96 -19.61 2.92
CA LEU A 126 16.56 -19.60 3.36
C LEU A 126 16.36 -18.88 4.69
N VAL A 127 17.39 -18.85 5.55
CA VAL A 127 17.35 -18.22 6.88
C VAL A 127 17.78 -16.76 6.83
N SER A 128 18.77 -16.43 6.01
CA SER A 128 19.32 -15.06 5.91
C SER A 128 18.46 -14.10 5.08
N GLN A 129 17.59 -14.62 4.21
CA GLN A 129 16.76 -13.81 3.32
C GLN A 129 15.36 -14.43 3.10
N PRO A 130 14.52 -14.52 4.15
CA PRO A 130 13.19 -15.13 4.04
C PRO A 130 12.27 -14.44 3.03
N GLU A 131 12.51 -13.15 2.75
CA GLU A 131 11.68 -12.33 1.85
C GLU A 131 12.24 -12.18 0.42
N ALA A 132 13.52 -12.51 0.18
CA ALA A 132 14.21 -12.13 -1.07
C ALA A 132 14.03 -13.13 -2.23
N ARG A 133 13.43 -14.29 -1.99
CA ARG A 133 13.19 -15.31 -3.02
C ARG A 133 11.71 -15.64 -3.11
N GLY A 134 10.88 -14.63 -3.38
CA GLY A 134 9.52 -14.81 -3.89
C GLY A 134 9.54 -15.37 -5.31
N GLY A 135 10.16 -16.55 -5.50
CA GLY A 135 10.21 -17.27 -6.77
C GLY A 135 8.94 -18.09 -6.99
N SER A 136 8.51 -18.29 -8.23
CA SER A 136 7.36 -19.16 -8.55
C SER A 136 7.61 -20.66 -8.36
N HIS A 137 8.85 -21.07 -8.11
CA HIS A 137 9.19 -22.45 -7.78
C HIS A 137 9.36 -22.59 -6.27
N PRO A 138 8.97 -23.73 -5.68
CA PRO A 138 9.18 -23.99 -4.26
C PRO A 138 10.65 -23.74 -3.89
N THR A 139 10.88 -22.81 -2.97
CA THR A 139 12.14 -22.73 -2.23
C THR A 139 12.21 -23.95 -1.31
N LEU A 140 13.41 -24.54 -1.15
CA LEU A 140 13.59 -25.79 -0.40
C LEU A 140 13.00 -25.63 1.02
N GLY A 141 11.79 -26.15 1.25
CA GLY A 141 11.07 -25.99 2.51
C GLY A 141 11.57 -27.04 3.49
N TYR A 142 12.64 -26.72 4.22
CA TYR A 142 13.32 -27.60 5.16
C TYR A 142 14.03 -28.80 4.51
N VAL A 143 15.32 -28.97 4.79
CA VAL A 143 15.99 -30.27 4.63
C VAL A 143 15.50 -31.17 5.77
N THR A 144 14.26 -31.65 5.69
CA THR A 144 13.84 -32.79 6.52
C THR A 144 14.49 -34.03 5.94
N ASP A 145 15.32 -34.66 6.76
CA ASP A 145 15.88 -36.03 6.82
C ASP A 145 15.49 -37.13 5.80
N THR A 146 15.14 -36.81 4.56
CA THR A 146 14.90 -37.78 3.48
C THR A 146 16.07 -37.77 2.51
N LYS A 147 17.26 -38.13 3.02
CA LYS A 147 18.36 -38.59 2.17
C LYS A 147 17.88 -39.83 1.45
N GLN A 148 17.67 -39.76 0.13
CA GLN A 148 17.45 -40.97 -0.65
C GLN A 148 18.81 -41.66 -0.79
N VAL A 149 18.95 -42.79 -0.11
CA VAL A 149 20.17 -43.59 -0.12
C VAL A 149 19.97 -44.79 -1.03
N SER A 150 20.79 -44.90 -2.06
CA SER A 150 20.87 -46.10 -2.90
C SER A 150 22.24 -46.75 -2.76
N LYS A 151 22.27 -48.08 -2.65
CA LYS A 151 23.50 -48.86 -2.56
C LYS A 151 23.64 -49.75 -3.78
N ALA A 152 24.76 -49.66 -4.49
CA ALA A 152 25.10 -50.53 -5.61
C ALA A 152 26.63 -50.67 -5.69
N ASP A 153 27.12 -51.88 -5.95
CA ASP A 153 28.53 -52.18 -6.25
C ASP A 153 29.55 -51.62 -5.24
N GLY A 154 29.23 -51.67 -3.93
CA GLY A 154 30.11 -51.17 -2.86
C GLY A 154 30.16 -49.64 -2.72
N VAL A 155 29.36 -48.92 -3.50
CA VAL A 155 29.21 -47.46 -3.46
C VAL A 155 27.83 -47.09 -2.95
N VAL A 156 27.79 -46.09 -2.08
CA VAL A 156 26.57 -45.50 -1.54
C VAL A 156 26.38 -44.12 -2.16
N LYS A 157 25.23 -43.92 -2.80
CA LYS A 157 24.80 -42.61 -3.32
C LYS A 157 23.78 -42.01 -2.38
N ILE A 158 24.02 -40.78 -1.96
CA ILE A 158 23.19 -40.03 -1.03
C ILE A 158 22.71 -38.78 -1.75
N GLN A 159 21.45 -38.77 -2.15
CA GLN A 159 20.82 -37.57 -2.70
C GLN A 159 20.40 -36.65 -1.56
N LEU A 160 20.81 -35.39 -1.62
CA LEU A 160 20.66 -34.42 -0.52
C LEU A 160 19.34 -33.64 -0.56
N ASN A 161 18.68 -33.62 -1.71
CA ASN A 161 17.46 -32.85 -1.94
C ASN A 161 16.35 -33.76 -2.49
N ALA A 162 15.19 -33.80 -1.82
CA ALA A 162 14.00 -34.49 -2.32
C ALA A 162 13.35 -33.68 -3.45
N ASP A 163 13.09 -32.40 -3.19
CA ASP A 163 12.68 -31.43 -4.18
C ASP A 163 13.89 -30.89 -4.97
N PRO A 164 13.73 -30.58 -6.26
CA PRO A 164 14.83 -30.07 -7.07
C PRO A 164 15.25 -28.67 -6.62
N ILE A 165 16.54 -28.38 -6.71
CA ILE A 165 17.07 -27.03 -6.51
C ILE A 165 16.94 -26.28 -7.84
N TRP A 166 16.16 -25.20 -7.86
CA TRP A 166 15.94 -24.39 -9.06
C TRP A 166 16.98 -23.29 -9.19
N GLU A 167 17.81 -23.35 -10.22
CA GLU A 167 18.86 -22.35 -10.48
C GLU A 167 19.16 -22.15 -11.97
N HIS A 168 19.82 -21.05 -12.31
CA HIS A 168 20.17 -20.72 -13.69
C HIS A 168 21.14 -21.71 -14.34
N ASN A 169 22.12 -22.17 -13.56
CA ASN A 169 23.20 -23.06 -13.99
C ASN A 169 23.95 -23.60 -12.76
N THR A 170 24.86 -24.54 -13.00
CA THR A 170 25.68 -25.17 -11.95
C THR A 170 26.62 -24.21 -11.23
N SER A 171 27.14 -23.17 -11.89
CA SER A 171 28.02 -22.18 -11.25
C SER A 171 27.26 -21.30 -10.26
N THR A 172 26.10 -20.77 -10.66
CA THR A 172 25.23 -19.98 -9.76
C THR A 172 24.76 -20.81 -8.57
N LEU A 173 24.46 -22.10 -8.77
CA LEU A 173 24.14 -23.01 -7.67
C LEU A 173 25.34 -23.20 -6.73
N TYR A 174 26.56 -23.35 -7.26
CA TYR A 174 27.76 -23.46 -6.43
C TYR A 174 27.93 -22.23 -5.55
N ASP A 175 27.88 -21.04 -6.13
CA ASP A 175 28.06 -19.77 -5.41
C ASP A 175 26.96 -19.57 -4.36
N ASN A 176 25.70 -19.84 -4.73
CA ASN A 176 24.55 -19.60 -3.85
C ASN A 176 24.44 -20.58 -2.68
N TYR A 177 24.88 -21.84 -2.83
CA TYR A 177 24.58 -22.89 -1.85
C TYR A 177 25.79 -23.70 -1.37
N LEU A 178 26.90 -23.77 -2.11
CA LEU A 178 27.99 -24.71 -1.82
C LEU A 178 29.29 -24.02 -1.41
N GLU A 179 29.60 -22.86 -1.99
CA GLU A 179 30.89 -22.17 -1.83
C GLU A 179 31.26 -21.98 -0.36
N GLU A 180 30.34 -21.50 0.46
CA GLU A 180 30.62 -21.22 1.86
C GLU A 180 30.82 -22.49 2.70
N GLY A 181 29.99 -23.51 2.50
CA GLY A 181 30.16 -24.80 3.17
C GLY A 181 31.50 -25.44 2.81
N PHE A 182 31.90 -25.34 1.55
CA PHE A 182 33.19 -25.81 1.06
C PHE A 182 34.37 -25.00 1.59
N ARG A 183 34.23 -23.69 1.75
CA ARG A 183 35.22 -22.85 2.43
C ARG A 183 35.44 -23.31 3.88
N THR A 184 34.36 -23.55 4.63
CA THR A 184 34.43 -24.07 6.01
C THR A 184 35.08 -25.45 6.08
N LEU A 185 34.81 -26.34 5.12
CA LEU A 185 35.50 -27.63 5.05
C LEU A 185 36.99 -27.45 4.75
N THR A 186 37.35 -26.54 3.84
CA THR A 186 38.76 -26.27 3.49
C THR A 186 39.55 -25.77 4.70
N GLU A 187 38.97 -24.89 5.52
CA GLU A 187 39.53 -24.45 6.80
C GLU A 187 39.73 -25.60 7.81
N ARG A 188 38.91 -26.65 7.71
CA ARG A 188 38.98 -27.88 8.52
C ARG A 188 39.84 -28.98 7.90
N GLY A 189 40.69 -28.63 6.92
CA GLY A 189 41.68 -29.52 6.33
C GLY A 189 41.16 -30.41 5.20
N TRP A 190 40.03 -30.07 4.59
CA TRP A 190 39.54 -30.73 3.38
C TRP A 190 40.18 -30.14 2.12
N SER A 191 40.34 -30.96 1.08
CA SER A 191 40.64 -30.52 -0.28
C SER A 191 39.41 -30.71 -1.15
N ILE A 192 38.94 -29.64 -1.78
CA ILE A 192 37.76 -29.65 -2.66
C ILE A 192 38.19 -29.20 -4.04
N ARG A 193 37.92 -30.02 -5.05
CA ARG A 193 38.32 -29.74 -6.44
C ARG A 193 37.19 -30.08 -7.40
N ILE A 194 36.91 -29.18 -8.34
CA ILE A 194 36.04 -29.48 -9.47
C ILE A 194 36.81 -30.40 -10.41
N THR A 195 36.32 -31.62 -10.61
CA THR A 195 36.95 -32.64 -11.46
C THR A 195 36.47 -32.57 -12.89
N GLU A 196 35.20 -32.20 -13.10
CA GLU A 196 34.60 -32.03 -14.42
C GLU A 196 33.47 -31.01 -14.34
N ASP A 197 33.43 -30.04 -15.26
CA ASP A 197 32.35 -29.06 -15.38
C ASP A 197 31.69 -29.17 -16.76
N LYS A 198 30.41 -29.54 -16.79
CA LYS A 198 29.56 -29.65 -17.97
C LYS A 198 28.50 -28.56 -17.94
N PHE A 199 28.96 -27.31 -17.94
CA PHE A 199 28.08 -26.15 -17.94
C PHE A 199 27.04 -26.17 -19.09
N PRO A 200 25.76 -25.85 -18.84
CA PRO A 200 25.14 -25.49 -17.55
C PRO A 200 24.52 -26.69 -16.81
N GLU A 201 24.71 -27.92 -17.27
CA GLU A 201 23.86 -29.07 -16.92
C GLU A 201 24.40 -29.95 -15.80
N ALA A 202 25.72 -30.03 -15.62
CA ALA A 202 26.30 -30.82 -14.54
C ALA A 202 27.68 -30.29 -14.09
N MET A 203 28.01 -30.53 -12.83
CA MET A 203 29.30 -30.23 -12.23
C MET A 203 29.66 -31.38 -11.30
N TYR A 204 30.90 -31.88 -11.40
CA TYR A 204 31.42 -32.96 -10.58
C TYR A 204 32.59 -32.44 -9.75
N LEU A 205 32.53 -32.72 -8.46
CA LEU A 205 33.54 -32.31 -7.50
C LEU A 205 34.07 -33.53 -6.74
N GLU A 206 35.31 -33.43 -6.32
CA GLU A 206 35.96 -34.37 -5.41
C GLU A 206 36.26 -33.63 -4.10
N ALA A 207 35.80 -34.20 -2.99
CA ALA A 207 36.11 -33.76 -1.63
C ALA A 207 36.95 -34.82 -0.94
N GLN A 208 38.15 -34.44 -0.49
CA GLN A 208 39.12 -35.35 0.11
C GLN A 208 39.54 -34.88 1.50
N LYS A 209 39.64 -35.81 2.46
CA LYS A 209 40.24 -35.60 3.78
C LYS A 209 41.00 -36.84 4.22
N GLY A 210 42.33 -36.76 4.26
CA GLY A 210 43.19 -37.93 4.42
C GLY A 210 42.97 -38.94 3.29
N ASP A 211 42.71 -40.21 3.65
CA ASP A 211 42.44 -41.30 2.72
C ASP A 211 40.96 -41.37 2.26
N ALA A 212 40.08 -40.54 2.83
CA ALA A 212 38.68 -40.52 2.47
C ALA A 212 38.44 -39.61 1.26
N VAL A 213 37.89 -40.19 0.19
CA VAL A 213 37.56 -39.48 -1.06
C VAL A 213 36.06 -39.62 -1.33
N PHE A 214 35.40 -38.50 -1.57
CA PHE A 214 33.97 -38.43 -1.88
C PHE A 214 33.76 -37.70 -3.19
N LYS A 215 32.82 -38.18 -3.98
CA LYS A 215 32.41 -37.50 -5.21
C LYS A 215 31.09 -36.78 -4.98
N ILE A 216 31.01 -35.54 -5.41
CA ILE A 216 29.79 -34.74 -5.35
C ILE A 216 29.37 -34.46 -6.78
N ALA A 217 28.19 -34.91 -7.17
CA ALA A 217 27.60 -34.65 -8.47
C ALA A 217 26.47 -33.66 -8.31
N VAL A 218 26.59 -32.50 -8.95
CA VAL A 218 25.47 -31.58 -9.20
C VAL A 218 25.02 -31.86 -10.62
N SER A 219 23.78 -32.32 -10.81
CA SER A 219 23.29 -32.69 -12.14
C SER A 219 21.87 -32.23 -12.38
N LYS A 220 21.59 -31.75 -13.59
CA LYS A 220 20.24 -31.38 -14.02
C LYS A 220 19.29 -32.58 -13.91
N ARG A 221 18.21 -32.39 -13.16
CA ARG A 221 17.09 -33.34 -13.04
C ARG A 221 16.25 -33.31 -14.33
N ASP A 222 16.03 -34.47 -14.92
CA ASP A 222 15.08 -34.61 -16.02
C ASP A 222 13.67 -34.86 -15.47
N LEU A 223 12.79 -33.88 -15.60
CA LEU A 223 11.39 -33.98 -15.18
C LEU A 223 10.51 -34.77 -16.17
N LYS A 224 11.10 -35.28 -17.28
CA LYS A 224 10.48 -36.22 -18.24
C LYS A 224 9.22 -35.71 -18.94
N TYR A 225 9.11 -34.39 -19.13
CA TYR A 225 8.03 -33.79 -19.93
C TYR A 225 8.31 -33.95 -21.45
N PRO A 226 7.49 -34.69 -22.22
CA PRO A 226 7.77 -34.97 -23.64
C PRO A 226 7.97 -33.73 -24.52
N GLN A 227 7.27 -32.65 -24.18
CA GLN A 227 7.28 -31.34 -24.83
C GLN A 227 8.44 -30.44 -24.37
N ASN A 228 9.06 -30.69 -23.20
CA ASN A 228 10.19 -29.94 -22.68
C ASN A 228 11.42 -30.84 -22.51
N LYS A 229 12.00 -31.27 -23.62
CA LYS A 229 13.19 -32.13 -23.63
C LYS A 229 14.43 -31.50 -22.99
N LYS A 230 14.44 -30.17 -22.82
CA LYS A 230 15.56 -29.44 -22.19
C LYS A 230 15.45 -29.46 -20.66
N SER A 231 14.27 -29.73 -20.11
CA SER A 231 13.95 -29.55 -18.69
C SER A 231 14.34 -28.15 -18.19
N TYR A 232 14.02 -27.13 -19.02
CA TYR A 232 14.28 -25.71 -18.76
C TYR A 232 12.97 -24.97 -18.53
N PHE A 233 12.82 -24.30 -17.39
CA PHE A 233 11.53 -23.78 -16.94
C PHE A 233 11.62 -22.32 -16.53
N PRO A 234 10.55 -21.54 -16.72
CA PRO A 234 10.50 -20.17 -16.21
C PRO A 234 10.34 -20.16 -14.68
N GLN A 235 11.03 -19.25 -14.03
CA GLN A 235 10.88 -18.84 -12.63
C GLN A 235 10.44 -17.37 -12.61
N VAL A 236 9.39 -17.06 -11.86
CA VAL A 236 8.92 -15.68 -11.66
C VAL A 236 9.47 -15.14 -10.35
N ASP A 237 10.13 -13.99 -10.39
CA ASP A 237 10.39 -13.12 -9.23
C ASP A 237 9.14 -12.26 -8.97
N TYR A 238 8.37 -12.61 -7.94
CA TYR A 238 7.15 -11.91 -7.58
C TYR A 238 7.40 -10.45 -7.13
N GLY A 239 8.56 -10.15 -6.55
CA GLY A 239 8.92 -8.78 -6.17
C GLY A 239 9.08 -7.85 -7.38
N ARG A 240 9.51 -8.40 -8.52
CA ARG A 240 9.61 -7.68 -9.81
C ARG A 240 8.33 -7.78 -10.65
N CYS A 241 7.58 -8.88 -10.52
CA CYS A 241 6.38 -9.16 -11.34
C CYS A 241 5.17 -8.30 -10.93
N VAL A 242 5.01 -8.04 -9.64
CA VAL A 242 3.86 -7.33 -9.05
C VAL A 242 4.13 -5.82 -9.06
N PHE A 243 4.28 -5.24 -10.26
CA PHE A 243 4.52 -3.80 -10.39
C PHE A 243 3.24 -3.01 -10.15
N CYS A 244 3.06 -2.51 -8.91
CA CYS A 244 2.08 -1.49 -8.59
C CYS A 244 2.71 -0.10 -8.75
N GLY A 245 2.41 0.59 -9.85
CA GLY A 245 2.87 1.97 -10.10
C GLY A 245 1.99 3.02 -9.43
N PHE A 246 1.27 2.70 -8.34
CA PHE A 246 0.28 3.59 -7.72
C PHE A 246 0.86 4.31 -6.50
N CYS A 247 2.09 4.78 -6.56
CA CYS A 247 2.71 5.35 -5.36
C CYS A 247 2.58 6.87 -5.26
N VAL A 248 2.68 7.36 -4.03
CA VAL A 248 2.72 8.78 -3.65
C VAL A 248 4.07 9.13 -3.01
N ASP A 249 4.33 10.43 -2.89
CA ASP A 249 5.53 10.94 -2.21
C ASP A 249 5.54 10.57 -0.71
N PRO A 250 6.68 10.17 -0.12
CA PRO A 250 6.80 9.79 1.30
C PRO A 250 6.33 10.84 2.31
N THR A 251 6.34 12.14 1.95
CA THR A 251 5.92 13.24 2.84
C THR A 251 4.41 13.51 2.75
N THR A 252 3.69 12.81 1.88
CA THR A 252 2.26 12.99 1.65
C THR A 252 1.48 12.64 2.92
N PRO A 253 0.69 13.56 3.50
CA PRO A 253 -0.12 13.27 4.68
C PRO A 253 -1.31 12.38 4.31
N VAL A 254 -1.62 11.40 5.14
CA VAL A 254 -2.73 10.44 5.00
C VAL A 254 -3.63 10.56 6.21
N ILE A 255 -4.94 10.60 5.97
CA ILE A 255 -5.95 10.67 7.02
C ILE A 255 -6.06 9.30 7.70
N VAL A 256 -5.59 9.21 8.95
CA VAL A 256 -5.69 8.03 9.81
C VAL A 256 -6.76 8.23 10.89
N ASN A 257 -7.14 7.20 11.64
CA ASN A 257 -8.23 7.30 12.60
C ASN A 257 -7.81 7.86 13.97
N PRO A 258 -8.31 9.02 14.42
CA PRO A 258 -8.73 10.20 13.67
C PRO A 258 -7.56 11.19 13.46
N ASP A 259 -6.31 10.72 13.42
CA ASP A 259 -5.10 11.53 13.33
C ASP A 259 -4.65 11.78 11.87
N LEU A 260 -3.46 12.35 11.70
CA LEU A 260 -2.79 12.56 10.43
C LEU A 260 -1.35 12.07 10.53
N LYS A 261 -0.97 11.13 9.66
CA LYS A 261 0.40 10.64 9.52
C LYS A 261 0.88 10.90 8.11
N THR A 262 2.17 11.14 7.89
CA THR A 262 2.72 10.99 6.53
C THR A 262 2.68 9.53 6.12
N ILE A 263 2.64 9.23 4.82
CA ILE A 263 2.63 7.84 4.36
C ILE A 263 3.86 7.06 4.84
N ALA A 264 5.00 7.73 5.02
CA ALA A 264 6.21 7.15 5.58
C ALA A 264 6.12 6.79 7.07
N GLU A 265 5.17 7.37 7.81
CA GLU A 265 4.92 7.11 9.24
C GLU A 265 3.81 6.08 9.47
N ILE A 266 3.15 5.60 8.41
CA ILE A 266 2.09 4.60 8.53
C ILE A 266 2.70 3.24 8.87
N GLU A 267 2.06 2.55 9.79
CA GLU A 267 2.41 1.19 10.22
C GLU A 267 1.31 0.20 9.86
N ILE A 268 1.67 -1.08 9.70
CA ILE A 268 0.68 -2.15 9.55
C ILE A 268 -0.21 -2.19 10.80
N GLY A 269 -1.52 -2.22 10.61
CA GLY A 269 -2.51 -2.12 11.68
C GLY A 269 -3.12 -0.73 11.85
N ASP A 270 -2.48 0.34 11.33
CA ASP A 270 -3.10 1.67 11.28
C ASP A 270 -4.42 1.62 10.50
N LYS A 271 -5.39 2.46 10.88
CA LYS A 271 -6.66 2.57 10.16
C LYS A 271 -6.72 3.87 9.37
N VAL A 272 -6.86 3.78 8.05
CA VAL A 272 -6.93 4.92 7.12
C VAL A 272 -8.36 5.14 6.62
N LEU A 273 -8.71 6.40 6.37
CA LEU A 273 -10.01 6.74 5.77
C LEU A 273 -10.06 6.26 4.31
N THR A 274 -11.15 5.62 3.91
CA THR A 274 -11.38 5.09 2.56
C THR A 274 -12.47 5.85 1.81
N HIS A 275 -12.65 5.54 0.52
CA HIS A 275 -13.68 6.18 -0.32
C HIS A 275 -15.12 5.99 0.19
N THR A 276 -15.38 5.00 1.06
CA THR A 276 -16.70 4.71 1.62
C THR A 276 -17.06 5.60 2.81
N GLY A 277 -16.09 6.36 3.34
CA GLY A 277 -16.23 7.12 4.58
C GLY A 277 -16.00 6.27 5.85
N GLU A 278 -15.51 5.04 5.69
CA GLU A 278 -15.09 4.16 6.78
C GLU A 278 -13.57 4.20 6.98
N TYR A 279 -13.13 3.80 8.17
CA TYR A 279 -11.71 3.62 8.47
C TYR A 279 -11.36 2.13 8.42
N LYS A 280 -10.46 1.75 7.52
CA LYS A 280 -10.06 0.36 7.28
C LYS A 280 -8.59 0.16 7.59
N THR A 281 -8.24 -1.05 8.02
CA THR A 281 -6.89 -1.40 8.46
C THR A 281 -5.92 -1.50 7.28
N VAL A 282 -4.73 -0.93 7.46
CA VAL A 282 -3.57 -1.11 6.59
C VAL A 282 -2.99 -2.49 6.83
N THR A 283 -2.97 -3.32 5.79
CA THR A 283 -2.48 -4.71 5.83
C THR A 283 -1.05 -4.83 5.33
N LYS A 284 -0.58 -3.88 4.51
CA LYS A 284 0.78 -3.90 3.94
C LYS A 284 1.28 -2.49 3.63
N LEU A 285 2.60 -2.33 3.66
CA LEU A 285 3.31 -1.13 3.26
C LEU A 285 4.15 -1.43 2.01
N TRP A 286 4.21 -0.48 1.08
CA TRP A 286 4.99 -0.57 -0.14
C TRP A 286 5.99 0.57 -0.19
N GLU A 287 7.22 0.23 -0.56
CA GLU A 287 8.29 1.18 -0.80
C GLU A 287 9.03 0.79 -2.07
N MET A 288 9.24 1.75 -2.96
CA MET A 288 9.96 1.52 -4.21
C MET A 288 10.69 2.77 -4.70
N PHE A 289 11.64 2.57 -5.61
CA PHE A 289 12.29 3.65 -6.32
C PHE A 289 11.72 3.77 -7.73
N TYR A 290 11.22 4.96 -8.05
CA TYR A 290 10.52 5.26 -9.29
C TYR A 290 11.34 6.21 -10.17
N THR A 291 11.44 5.87 -11.46
CA THR A 291 11.97 6.73 -12.52
C THR A 291 10.85 6.97 -13.52
N GLY A 292 10.48 8.23 -13.73
CA GLY A 292 9.31 8.55 -14.55
C GLY A 292 8.72 9.92 -14.26
N PRO A 293 7.59 10.26 -14.93
CA PRO A 293 6.82 11.45 -14.63
C PRO A 293 6.15 11.37 -13.25
N LEU A 294 6.32 12.42 -12.46
CA LEU A 294 5.67 12.65 -11.17
C LEU A 294 4.72 13.86 -11.32
N TYR A 295 3.51 13.71 -10.80
CA TYR A 295 2.46 14.71 -10.87
C TYR A 295 2.25 15.36 -9.51
N ARG A 296 2.27 16.69 -9.48
CA ARG A 296 1.91 17.50 -8.32
C ARG A 296 0.56 18.16 -8.58
N ILE A 297 -0.46 17.73 -7.84
CA ILE A 297 -1.84 18.18 -7.99
C ILE A 297 -2.19 19.06 -6.79
N GLU A 298 -2.35 20.35 -7.05
CA GLU A 298 -2.81 21.33 -6.07
C GLU A 298 -4.33 21.45 -6.14
N VAL A 299 -4.99 21.29 -5.00
CA VAL A 299 -6.45 21.30 -4.88
C VAL A 299 -6.88 22.49 -4.03
N TYR A 300 -7.95 23.17 -4.43
CA TYR A 300 -8.48 24.26 -3.62
C TYR A 300 -8.99 23.73 -2.27
N GLY A 301 -8.54 24.33 -1.17
CA GLY A 301 -9.00 23.97 0.18
C GLY A 301 -8.19 22.89 0.87
N HIS A 302 -7.16 22.33 0.22
CA HIS A 302 -6.16 21.48 0.86
C HIS A 302 -4.81 22.20 0.94
N PRO A 303 -4.07 22.08 2.05
CA PRO A 303 -2.82 22.81 2.26
C PRO A 303 -1.62 22.09 1.64
N ASP A 304 -1.72 20.78 1.45
CA ASP A 304 -0.71 19.93 0.85
C ASP A 304 -1.20 19.46 -0.52
N PRO A 305 -0.34 19.44 -1.54
CA PRO A 305 -0.69 18.84 -2.82
C PRO A 305 -0.59 17.32 -2.75
N LEU A 306 -1.36 16.64 -3.60
CA LEU A 306 -1.12 15.24 -3.88
C LEU A 306 0.06 15.15 -4.85
N ILE A 307 1.14 14.49 -4.42
CA ILE A 307 2.30 14.18 -5.27
C ILE A 307 2.25 12.68 -5.55
N CYS A 308 2.05 12.30 -6.81
CA CYS A 308 1.81 10.92 -7.19
C CYS A 308 2.45 10.57 -8.53
N THR A 309 2.68 9.28 -8.71
CA THR A 309 3.15 8.67 -9.95
C THR A 309 2.09 8.75 -11.06
N ALA A 310 2.50 8.61 -12.32
CA ALA A 310 1.62 8.82 -13.48
C ALA A 310 0.46 7.82 -13.59
N ASP A 311 0.61 6.63 -12.98
CA ASP A 311 -0.39 5.58 -13.01
C ASP A 311 -1.30 5.58 -11.77
N HIS A 312 -1.10 6.51 -10.81
CA HIS A 312 -1.85 6.54 -9.54
C HIS A 312 -3.32 6.94 -9.74
N PRO A 313 -4.30 6.03 -9.57
CA PRO A 313 -5.70 6.34 -9.87
C PRO A 313 -6.31 7.25 -8.80
N ILE A 314 -6.89 8.38 -9.24
CA ILE A 314 -7.50 9.39 -8.37
C ILE A 314 -9.01 9.38 -8.58
N LEU A 315 -9.78 9.31 -7.49
CA LEU A 315 -11.23 9.36 -7.55
C LEU A 315 -11.68 10.80 -7.84
N ALA A 316 -12.21 11.02 -9.04
CA ALA A 316 -12.48 12.35 -9.56
C ALA A 316 -13.72 12.39 -10.47
N VAL A 317 -14.11 13.60 -10.82
CA VAL A 317 -15.13 13.92 -11.82
C VAL A 317 -14.53 14.88 -12.82
N CYS A 318 -14.40 14.43 -14.07
CA CYS A 318 -14.01 15.25 -15.19
C CYS A 318 -15.12 16.25 -15.53
N ARG A 319 -14.73 17.50 -15.83
CA ARG A 319 -15.68 18.51 -16.28
C ARG A 319 -15.68 18.63 -17.80
N PRO A 320 -16.87 18.72 -18.41
CA PRO A 320 -16.95 19.03 -19.83
C PRO A 320 -16.36 20.43 -20.08
N SER A 321 -15.61 20.56 -21.17
CA SER A 321 -15.04 21.85 -21.58
C SER A 321 -16.18 22.81 -21.96
N SER A 322 -16.26 23.98 -21.31
CA SER A 322 -17.26 25.01 -21.66
C SER A 322 -16.76 25.87 -22.81
N SER A 323 -17.56 26.01 -23.88
CA SER A 323 -17.31 26.94 -25.00
C SER A 323 -17.75 28.38 -24.72
N LYS A 324 -18.46 28.65 -23.62
CA LYS A 324 -18.93 29.99 -23.25
C LYS A 324 -17.91 30.71 -22.37
N LYS A 325 -17.71 32.02 -22.62
CA LYS A 325 -16.98 32.98 -21.74
C LYS A 325 -17.51 33.03 -20.31
N ASP A 326 -18.67 32.44 -20.04
CA ASP A 326 -19.26 32.33 -18.71
C ASP A 326 -18.50 31.25 -17.91
N LYS A 327 -17.53 31.69 -17.12
CA LYS A 327 -16.69 30.87 -16.22
C LYS A 327 -17.48 30.27 -15.04
N ARG A 328 -18.82 30.22 -15.11
CA ARG A 328 -19.65 29.54 -14.11
C ARG A 328 -19.35 28.06 -14.15
N LEU A 329 -19.22 27.46 -12.99
CA LEU A 329 -18.86 26.06 -12.89
C LEU A 329 -20.03 25.22 -13.43
N LEU A 330 -19.87 24.63 -14.62
CA LEU A 330 -20.81 23.62 -15.13
C LEU A 330 -21.06 22.58 -14.04
N ARG A 331 -22.34 22.37 -13.71
CA ARG A 331 -22.78 21.33 -12.77
C ARG A 331 -22.23 19.98 -13.24
N VAL A 332 -21.72 19.21 -12.28
CA VAL A 332 -21.26 17.82 -12.47
C VAL A 332 -22.28 17.06 -13.31
N LYS A 333 -21.84 16.52 -14.45
CA LYS A 333 -22.67 15.68 -15.35
C LYS A 333 -22.16 14.24 -15.43
N GLU A 334 -20.89 14.01 -15.15
CA GLU A 334 -20.24 12.70 -15.27
C GLU A 334 -20.25 11.97 -13.91
N PRO A 335 -20.36 10.63 -13.92
CA PRO A 335 -20.25 9.83 -12.71
C PRO A 335 -18.83 9.92 -12.12
N LEU A 336 -18.73 9.68 -10.82
CA LEU A 336 -17.45 9.56 -10.13
C LEU A 336 -16.67 8.36 -10.70
N GLY A 337 -15.37 8.53 -10.98
CA GLY A 337 -14.53 7.48 -11.50
C GLY A 337 -13.07 7.64 -11.09
N PHE A 338 -12.33 6.53 -11.13
CA PHE A 338 -10.88 6.57 -10.99
C PHE A 338 -10.24 7.03 -12.29
N ILE A 339 -9.57 8.17 -12.24
CA ILE A 339 -8.99 8.87 -13.39
C ILE A 339 -7.49 9.04 -13.13
N LEU A 340 -6.68 8.86 -14.17
CA LEU A 340 -5.23 9.01 -14.07
C LEU A 340 -4.82 10.49 -14.04
N PRO A 341 -3.70 10.86 -13.41
CA PRO A 341 -3.21 12.23 -13.32
C PRO A 341 -3.07 12.92 -14.69
N ASN A 342 -2.66 12.20 -15.73
CA ASN A 342 -2.49 12.72 -17.09
C ASN A 342 -3.81 13.04 -17.82
N GLN A 343 -4.94 12.53 -17.32
CA GLN A 343 -6.29 12.76 -17.86
C GLN A 343 -7.03 13.89 -17.14
N LEU A 344 -6.55 14.29 -15.96
CA LEU A 344 -7.12 15.39 -15.17
C LEU A 344 -6.69 16.75 -15.71
N LYS A 345 -7.55 17.76 -15.53
CA LYS A 345 -7.23 19.15 -15.84
C LYS A 345 -7.67 20.11 -14.72
N PRO A 346 -7.06 21.30 -14.62
CA PRO A 346 -7.51 22.32 -13.69
C PRO A 346 -9.01 22.62 -13.84
N GLY A 347 -9.70 22.62 -12.71
CA GLY A 347 -11.14 22.81 -12.62
C GLY A 347 -11.95 21.51 -12.48
N ASP A 348 -11.41 20.34 -12.82
CA ASP A 348 -12.01 19.04 -12.49
C ASP A 348 -12.13 18.87 -10.97
N TYR A 349 -13.02 17.99 -10.51
CA TYR A 349 -13.25 17.79 -9.08
C TYR A 349 -12.59 16.51 -8.60
N VAL A 350 -11.84 16.61 -7.50
CA VAL A 350 -11.46 15.47 -6.67
C VAL A 350 -12.35 15.42 -5.43
N VAL A 351 -12.38 14.28 -4.75
CA VAL A 351 -13.28 14.07 -3.61
C VAL A 351 -12.56 13.76 -2.31
N LEU A 352 -13.06 14.37 -1.24
CA LEU A 352 -12.80 14.01 0.15
C LEU A 352 -14.03 13.24 0.68
N PRO A 353 -13.89 12.00 1.17
CA PRO A 353 -15.01 11.25 1.71
C PRO A 353 -15.38 11.77 3.11
N ILE A 354 -16.67 11.74 3.42
CA ILE A 354 -17.20 12.19 4.71
C ILE A 354 -17.20 11.01 5.67
N PRO A 355 -16.48 11.07 6.81
CA PRO A 355 -16.48 9.97 7.77
C PRO A 355 -17.89 9.68 8.31
N ARG A 356 -18.31 8.41 8.31
CA ARG A 356 -19.68 8.01 8.66
C ARG A 356 -19.87 7.50 10.09
N LYS A 357 -18.80 7.03 10.74
CA LYS A 357 -18.83 6.51 12.10
C LYS A 357 -19.43 7.55 13.06
N THR A 358 -20.33 7.13 13.94
CA THR A 358 -20.83 7.97 15.05
C THR A 358 -20.70 7.18 16.34
N VAL A 359 -20.15 7.81 17.37
CA VAL A 359 -19.91 7.21 18.68
C VAL A 359 -20.95 7.76 19.66
N GLU A 360 -21.83 6.89 20.13
CA GLU A 360 -22.76 7.21 21.21
C GLU A 360 -22.08 6.92 22.55
N LEU A 361 -21.69 7.99 23.25
CA LEU A 361 -21.06 7.91 24.57
C LEU A 361 -21.82 8.83 25.52
N SER A 362 -22.44 8.27 26.56
CA SER A 362 -23.21 9.05 27.54
C SER A 362 -22.32 9.69 28.63
N ALA A 363 -21.19 9.06 28.93
CA ALA A 363 -20.18 9.61 29.86
C ALA A 363 -18.78 9.19 29.43
N TYR A 364 -17.84 10.12 29.50
CA TYR A 364 -16.41 9.84 29.35
C TYR A 364 -15.87 9.23 30.65
N THR A 365 -15.11 8.14 30.53
CA THR A 365 -14.45 7.49 31.67
C THR A 365 -12.98 7.23 31.41
N GLN A 366 -12.12 7.52 32.39
CA GLN A 366 -10.68 7.27 32.31
C GLN A 366 -10.12 6.85 33.67
N PRO A 367 -9.33 5.77 33.75
CA PRO A 367 -8.59 5.45 34.96
C PRO A 367 -7.49 6.50 35.18
N ILE A 368 -7.45 7.09 36.36
CA ILE A 368 -6.46 8.10 36.76
C ILE A 368 -5.75 7.66 38.05
N ARG A 369 -4.49 8.09 38.20
CA ARG A 369 -3.69 7.86 39.41
C ARG A 369 -3.58 9.16 40.18
N LEU A 370 -4.13 9.17 41.40
CA LEU A 370 -4.02 10.29 42.30
C LEU A 370 -2.97 9.99 43.37
N TYR A 371 -2.04 10.93 43.56
CA TYR A 371 -1.02 10.84 44.58
C TYR A 371 -1.43 11.68 45.78
N ASN A 372 -2.02 11.05 46.79
CA ASN A 372 -2.40 11.68 48.06
C ASN A 372 -2.06 10.73 49.22
N ASN A 373 -0.89 10.93 49.85
CA ASN A 373 -0.32 10.03 50.87
C ASN A 373 -0.27 8.54 50.45
N GLY A 374 -0.13 8.29 49.14
CA GLY A 374 -0.22 6.97 48.49
C GLY A 374 -0.70 7.11 47.04
N CYS A 375 -0.68 6.02 46.26
CA CYS A 375 -1.26 5.96 44.91
C CYS A 375 -2.68 5.40 44.99
N VAL A 376 -3.67 6.26 44.75
CA VAL A 376 -5.08 5.86 44.66
C VAL A 376 -5.46 5.78 43.19
N GLN A 377 -5.97 4.62 42.76
CA GLN A 377 -6.58 4.47 41.44
C GLN A 377 -8.05 4.89 41.53
N GLU A 378 -8.42 5.91 40.76
CA GLU A 378 -9.78 6.41 40.64
C GLU A 378 -10.21 6.33 39.17
N VAL A 379 -11.52 6.20 38.91
CA VAL A 379 -12.07 6.34 37.56
C VAL A 379 -12.71 7.71 37.44
N LEU A 380 -12.09 8.60 36.67
CA LEU A 380 -12.70 9.87 36.28
C LEU A 380 -13.95 9.56 35.46
N ARG A 381 -15.08 10.17 35.80
CA ARG A 381 -16.33 10.08 35.04
C ARG A 381 -16.90 11.48 34.81
N ILE A 382 -17.12 11.83 33.54
CA ILE A 382 -17.70 13.12 33.13
C ILE A 382 -18.87 12.85 32.20
N THR A 383 -20.04 13.44 32.49
CA THR A 383 -21.21 13.30 31.63
C THR A 383 -20.94 13.96 30.28
N ASN A 384 -21.22 13.23 29.20
CA ASN A 384 -20.85 13.65 27.86
C ASN A 384 -21.93 14.52 27.21
N GLU A 385 -22.23 15.67 27.79
CA GLU A 385 -23.26 16.58 27.27
C GLU A 385 -22.74 17.44 26.09
N PRO A 386 -23.64 18.03 25.27
CA PRO A 386 -23.24 18.95 24.20
C PRO A 386 -22.39 20.14 24.71
N ASP A 387 -22.69 20.65 25.90
CA ASP A 387 -21.97 21.79 26.47
C ASP A 387 -20.52 21.44 26.90
N LEU A 388 -20.22 20.17 27.21
CA LEU A 388 -18.85 19.69 27.42
C LEU A 388 -18.01 19.89 26.15
N HIS A 389 -18.60 19.67 24.97
CA HIS A 389 -17.90 19.85 23.70
C HIS A 389 -17.56 21.31 23.44
N ARG A 390 -18.42 22.24 23.87
CA ARG A 390 -18.10 23.67 23.85
C ARG A 390 -16.90 24.00 24.74
N LEU A 391 -16.82 23.41 25.93
CA LEU A 391 -15.65 23.57 26.81
C LEU A 391 -14.37 22.97 26.19
N ILE A 392 -14.48 21.81 25.54
CA ILE A 392 -13.37 21.22 24.77
C ILE A 392 -12.95 22.18 23.65
N GLY A 393 -13.91 22.84 22.98
CA GLY A 393 -13.65 23.85 21.98
C GLY A 393 -12.83 25.04 22.53
N TYR A 394 -13.20 25.56 23.70
CA TYR A 394 -12.41 26.57 24.41
C TYR A 394 -11.01 26.09 24.75
N TYR A 395 -10.84 24.83 25.15
CA TYR A 395 -9.51 24.29 25.42
C TYR A 395 -8.67 24.20 24.15
N LEU A 396 -9.26 23.74 23.05
CA LEU A 396 -8.56 23.66 21.77
C LEU A 396 -8.17 25.02 21.22
N ALA A 397 -8.91 26.09 21.55
CA ALA A 397 -8.51 27.46 21.24
C ALA A 397 -7.46 27.98 22.24
N GLU A 398 -7.88 28.20 23.48
CA GLU A 398 -7.16 29.00 24.48
C GLU A 398 -6.53 28.18 25.62
N GLY A 399 -6.79 26.88 25.63
CA GLY A 399 -6.37 25.97 26.68
C GLY A 399 -4.92 25.50 26.59
N PHE A 400 -4.30 25.30 27.75
CA PHE A 400 -3.06 24.55 27.91
C PHE A 400 -2.97 23.89 29.29
N CYS A 401 -2.27 22.76 29.38
CA CYS A 401 -1.98 22.09 30.64
C CYS A 401 -0.61 22.51 31.18
N ASP A 402 -0.49 22.61 32.51
CA ASP A 402 0.76 22.99 33.19
C ASP A 402 1.01 22.11 34.43
N GLY A 403 2.28 21.76 34.64
CA GLY A 403 2.79 21.13 35.86
C GLY A 403 2.12 19.82 36.31
N GLY A 404 1.42 19.09 35.44
CA GLY A 404 0.77 17.81 35.79
C GLY A 404 -0.48 17.90 36.66
N ARG A 405 -0.94 19.12 36.97
CA ARG A 405 -1.99 19.36 37.99
C ARG A 405 -2.86 20.57 37.72
N GLU A 406 -2.59 21.29 36.64
CA GLU A 406 -3.26 22.54 36.33
C GLU A 406 -3.67 22.60 34.87
N VAL A 407 -4.85 23.16 34.62
CA VAL A 407 -5.34 23.50 33.29
C VAL A 407 -5.62 24.98 33.26
N ASN A 408 -5.20 25.64 32.19
CA ASN A 408 -5.28 27.08 32.03
C ASN A 408 -5.97 27.44 30.74
N PHE A 409 -6.74 28.51 30.77
CA PHE A 409 -7.33 29.13 29.59
C PHE A 409 -6.93 30.61 29.57
N ALA A 410 -6.38 31.08 28.46
CA ALA A 410 -5.94 32.45 28.29
C ALA A 410 -6.90 33.22 27.37
N PHE A 411 -7.55 34.25 27.87
CA PHE A 411 -8.49 35.07 27.09
C PHE A 411 -8.04 36.53 27.05
N GLY A 412 -8.56 37.29 26.09
CA GLY A 412 -8.56 38.74 26.14
C GLY A 412 -9.55 39.27 27.19
N ALA A 413 -9.17 40.32 27.91
CA ALA A 413 -10.01 40.91 28.97
C ALA A 413 -11.36 41.48 28.49
N HIS A 414 -11.54 41.63 27.18
CA HIS A 414 -12.78 42.10 26.55
C HIS A 414 -13.77 40.97 26.25
N GLU A 415 -13.35 39.71 26.36
CA GLU A 415 -14.15 38.52 26.01
C GLU A 415 -14.95 38.04 27.22
N THR A 416 -15.63 38.97 27.90
CA THR A 416 -16.27 38.71 29.20
C THR A 416 -17.33 37.62 29.13
N GLU A 417 -18.12 37.56 28.07
CA GLU A 417 -19.15 36.53 27.88
C GLU A 417 -18.54 35.13 27.72
N VAL A 418 -17.43 35.02 26.98
CA VAL A 418 -16.71 33.76 26.76
C VAL A 418 -16.05 33.29 28.06
N ILE A 419 -15.46 34.22 28.81
CA ILE A 419 -14.86 33.95 30.13
C ILE A 419 -15.90 33.39 31.10
N GLU A 420 -17.07 34.03 31.22
CA GLU A 420 -18.12 33.59 32.15
C GLU A 420 -18.76 32.26 31.73
N ASP A 421 -18.98 32.04 30.42
CA ASP A 421 -19.45 30.75 29.91
C ASP A 421 -18.43 29.63 30.19
N CYS A 422 -17.13 29.89 29.98
CA CYS A 422 -16.07 28.94 30.29
C CYS A 422 -16.03 28.58 31.79
N LYS A 423 -16.10 29.58 32.68
CA LYS A 423 -16.18 29.36 34.15
C LYS A 423 -17.38 28.50 34.52
N ALA A 424 -18.56 28.79 33.97
CA ALA A 424 -19.78 28.04 34.24
C ALA A 424 -19.67 26.58 33.79
N LEU A 425 -19.06 26.32 32.63
CA LEU A 425 -18.84 24.96 32.13
C LEU A 425 -17.83 24.18 32.96
N ILE A 426 -16.74 24.82 33.41
CA ILE A 426 -15.76 24.20 34.30
C ILE A 426 -16.42 23.81 35.64
N LEU A 427 -17.21 24.73 36.22
CA LEU A 427 -17.95 24.45 37.44
C LEU A 427 -18.95 23.30 37.24
N ARG A 428 -19.69 23.28 36.13
CA ARG A 428 -20.69 22.23 35.83
C ARG A 428 -20.07 20.84 35.68
N HIS A 429 -18.96 20.73 34.94
CA HIS A 429 -18.39 19.43 34.56
C HIS A 429 -17.35 18.90 35.55
N PHE A 430 -16.64 19.79 36.24
CA PHE A 430 -15.58 19.41 37.18
C PHE A 430 -15.91 19.75 38.63
N ASN A 431 -16.97 20.51 38.90
CA ASN A 431 -17.33 21.02 40.22
C ASN A 431 -16.20 21.82 40.88
N ILE A 432 -15.52 22.67 40.08
CA ILE A 432 -14.35 23.45 40.51
C ILE A 432 -14.54 24.90 40.11
N HIS A 433 -14.23 25.80 41.03
CA HIS A 433 -14.15 27.23 40.76
C HIS A 433 -12.75 27.56 40.23
N CYS A 434 -12.71 28.21 39.07
CA CYS A 434 -11.46 28.66 38.45
C CYS A 434 -10.92 29.87 39.21
N LYS A 435 -9.60 29.97 39.35
CA LYS A 435 -8.94 31.20 39.80
C LYS A 435 -8.74 32.12 38.60
N GLU A 436 -9.30 33.32 38.66
CA GLU A 436 -9.08 34.34 37.64
C GLU A 436 -7.83 35.17 38.00
N GLU A 437 -6.86 35.18 37.09
CA GLU A 437 -5.63 35.96 37.21
C GLU A 437 -5.56 36.96 36.06
N LYS A 438 -5.53 38.26 36.41
CA LYS A 438 -5.34 39.33 35.43
C LYS A 438 -3.85 39.57 35.25
N ASN A 439 -3.37 39.43 34.02
CA ASN A 439 -1.97 39.76 33.70
C ASN A 439 -1.79 41.29 33.66
N THR A 440 -0.55 41.77 33.70
CA THR A 440 -0.19 43.19 33.54
C THR A 440 -0.61 43.79 32.19
N GLY A 441 -1.00 42.95 31.21
CA GLY A 441 -1.58 43.36 29.92
C GLY A 441 -3.11 43.25 29.87
N ARG A 442 -3.68 43.19 28.65
CA ARG A 442 -5.13 43.01 28.41
C ARG A 442 -5.58 41.55 28.43
N GLY A 443 -4.88 40.69 29.18
CA GLY A 443 -5.14 39.24 29.21
C GLY A 443 -5.70 38.76 30.55
N VAL A 444 -6.62 37.81 30.51
CA VAL A 444 -7.21 37.13 31.66
C VAL A 444 -6.88 35.65 31.57
N ARG A 445 -6.29 35.09 32.62
CA ARG A 445 -6.00 33.65 32.74
C ARG A 445 -7.01 33.03 33.71
N LEU A 446 -7.68 31.97 33.29
CA LEU A 446 -8.46 31.11 34.17
C LEU A 446 -7.62 29.88 34.53
N ALA A 447 -7.16 29.81 35.78
CA ALA A 447 -6.40 28.68 36.31
C ALA A 447 -7.31 27.69 37.03
N VAL A 448 -7.25 26.41 36.62
CA VAL A 448 -7.99 25.29 37.20
C VAL A 448 -6.99 24.34 37.83
N HIS A 449 -6.84 24.43 39.16
CA HIS A 449 -5.94 23.56 39.93
C HIS A 449 -6.63 22.22 40.20
N SER A 450 -6.54 21.29 39.25
CA SER A 450 -7.19 19.99 39.33
C SER A 450 -6.45 18.93 38.53
N VAL A 451 -6.01 17.87 39.22
CA VAL A 451 -5.43 16.67 38.60
C VAL A 451 -6.47 15.96 37.72
N ARG A 452 -7.76 15.97 38.12
CA ARG A 452 -8.85 15.41 37.33
C ARG A 452 -9.04 16.15 36.01
N ALA A 453 -9.08 17.48 36.05
CA ALA A 453 -9.18 18.28 34.83
C ALA A 453 -7.94 18.14 33.96
N PHE A 454 -6.74 18.10 34.56
CA PHE A 454 -5.50 17.86 33.84
C PHE A 454 -5.55 16.55 33.03
N HIS A 455 -5.88 15.43 33.68
CA HIS A 455 -5.97 14.13 33.00
C HIS A 455 -7.06 14.08 31.93
N PHE A 456 -8.15 14.83 32.11
CA PHE A 456 -9.15 14.98 31.04
C PHE A 456 -8.58 15.75 29.86
N PHE A 457 -7.97 16.92 30.09
CA PHE A 457 -7.59 17.82 29.01
C PHE A 457 -6.29 17.44 28.30
N GLU A 458 -5.38 16.70 28.94
CA GLU A 458 -4.10 16.30 28.32
C GLU A 458 -4.28 15.45 27.06
N GLN A 459 -5.41 14.73 26.93
CA GLN A 459 -5.71 13.89 25.76
C GLN A 459 -5.83 14.71 24.46
N PHE A 460 -6.16 16.00 24.59
CA PHE A 460 -6.29 16.93 23.47
C PHE A 460 -4.96 17.54 23.03
N GLY A 461 -3.84 17.11 23.63
CA GLY A 461 -2.48 17.51 23.27
C GLY A 461 -1.93 18.67 24.10
N GLN A 462 -0.63 18.62 24.39
CA GLN A 462 0.08 19.66 25.16
C GLN A 462 0.84 20.61 24.23
N GLY A 463 0.54 21.91 24.35
CA GLY A 463 1.07 22.96 23.48
C GLY A 463 0.33 23.07 22.14
N ALA A 464 0.32 24.28 21.58
CA ALA A 464 -0.55 24.63 20.45
C ALA A 464 -0.40 23.74 19.19
N HIS A 465 0.82 23.27 18.89
CA HIS A 465 1.12 22.48 17.70
C HIS A 465 0.76 20.99 17.84
N ASN A 466 0.58 20.50 19.07
CA ASN A 466 0.21 19.11 19.35
C ASN A 466 -1.29 18.95 19.63
N LYS A 467 -2.06 20.06 19.57
CA LYS A 467 -3.50 20.02 19.80
C LYS A 467 -4.17 19.08 18.80
N ARG A 468 -5.06 18.21 19.29
CA ARG A 468 -5.75 17.17 18.51
C ARG A 468 -7.08 16.80 19.17
N ILE A 469 -7.96 16.20 18.39
CA ILE A 469 -9.28 15.73 18.82
C ILE A 469 -9.24 14.19 18.93
N PRO A 470 -9.56 13.59 20.09
CA PRO A 470 -9.62 12.14 20.25
C PRO A 470 -10.85 11.54 19.57
N ASP A 471 -10.82 10.22 19.33
CA ASP A 471 -11.84 9.45 18.57
C ASP A 471 -13.29 9.74 19.03
N TRP A 472 -13.55 9.69 20.34
CA TRP A 472 -14.90 9.88 20.89
C TRP A 472 -15.47 11.29 20.68
N VAL A 473 -14.62 12.32 20.57
CA VAL A 473 -15.03 13.70 20.27
C VAL A 473 -15.14 13.90 18.76
N PHE A 474 -14.21 13.34 18.00
CA PHE A 474 -14.20 13.44 16.54
C PHE A 474 -15.44 12.80 15.92
N PHE A 475 -15.87 11.64 16.42
CA PHE A 475 -17.07 10.93 15.95
C PHE A 475 -18.32 11.18 16.79
N ALA A 476 -18.33 12.23 17.62
CA ALA A 476 -19.54 12.62 18.31
C ALA A 476 -20.67 12.94 17.31
N ASP A 477 -21.91 12.92 17.78
CA ASP A 477 -23.06 13.30 16.96
C ASP A 477 -23.01 14.79 16.56
N PRO A 478 -23.77 15.19 15.52
CA PRO A 478 -23.73 16.56 15.01
C PRO A 478 -23.99 17.66 16.05
N ILE A 479 -24.82 17.43 17.08
CA ILE A 479 -25.14 18.44 18.09
C ILE A 479 -23.89 18.73 18.94
N ARG A 480 -23.19 17.68 19.36
CA ARG A 480 -21.92 17.77 20.09
C ARG A 480 -20.82 18.41 19.22
N GLN A 481 -20.73 18.02 17.95
CA GLN A 481 -19.77 18.62 17.01
C GLN A 481 -20.02 20.12 16.77
N ILE A 482 -21.28 20.56 16.68
CA ILE A 482 -21.62 21.98 16.57
C ILE A 482 -21.13 22.76 17.79
N GLN A 483 -21.30 22.23 19.00
CA GLN A 483 -20.83 22.87 20.23
C GLN A 483 -19.29 22.93 20.29
N LEU A 484 -18.60 21.89 19.83
CA LEU A 484 -17.14 21.90 19.69
C LEU A 484 -16.66 23.03 18.78
N ILE A 485 -17.23 23.13 17.58
CA ILE A 485 -16.89 24.19 16.62
C ILE A 485 -17.25 25.56 17.17
N LYS A 486 -18.38 25.69 17.89
CA LYS A 486 -18.77 26.94 18.55
C LYS A 486 -17.75 27.38 19.61
N GLY A 487 -17.29 26.48 20.48
CA GLY A 487 -16.28 26.81 21.49
C GLY A 487 -14.95 27.24 20.87
N LEU A 488 -14.50 26.52 19.85
CA LEU A 488 -13.31 26.89 19.07
C LEU A 488 -13.47 28.25 18.38
N TRP A 489 -14.64 28.51 17.80
CA TRP A 489 -14.97 29.76 17.13
C TRP A 489 -14.98 30.96 18.08
N LEU A 490 -15.56 30.78 19.26
CA LEU A 490 -15.67 31.85 20.25
C LEU A 490 -14.32 32.17 20.92
N GLY A 491 -13.37 31.23 20.95
CA GLY A 491 -12.00 31.49 21.42
C GLY A 491 -11.09 32.01 20.30
N ASP A 492 -10.82 31.18 19.30
CA ASP A 492 -9.80 31.45 18.24
C ASP A 492 -10.41 31.94 16.92
N GLY A 493 -11.74 32.00 16.82
CA GLY A 493 -12.43 32.33 15.57
C GLY A 493 -12.46 33.83 15.29
N CYS A 494 -12.22 34.18 14.02
CA CYS A 494 -12.25 35.56 13.56
C CYS A 494 -13.19 35.71 12.37
N LEU A 495 -14.23 36.54 12.53
CA LEU A 495 -15.10 36.94 11.42
C LEU A 495 -14.33 37.90 10.51
N VAL A 496 -13.91 37.41 9.34
CA VAL A 496 -13.20 38.26 8.38
C VAL A 496 -14.21 38.91 7.44
N SER A 497 -14.23 40.24 7.46
CA SER A 497 -15.05 41.06 6.57
C SER A 497 -14.22 41.57 5.40
N GLN A 498 -14.56 41.18 4.18
CA GLN A 498 -13.99 41.70 2.94
C GLN A 498 -15.09 42.41 2.12
N PRO A 499 -14.74 43.34 1.20
CA PRO A 499 -15.71 44.16 0.47
C PRO A 499 -16.81 43.39 -0.27
N ARG A 500 -16.60 42.09 -0.58
CA ARG A 500 -17.54 41.24 -1.31
C ARG A 500 -17.96 39.96 -0.58
N GLN A 501 -17.39 39.67 0.59
CA GLN A 501 -17.66 38.43 1.32
C GLN A 501 -17.35 38.56 2.81
N LYS A 502 -18.17 37.95 3.67
CA LYS A 502 -17.79 37.62 5.05
C LYS A 502 -17.57 36.13 5.17
N TYR A 503 -16.56 35.72 5.93
CA TYR A 503 -16.24 34.32 6.12
C TYR A 503 -15.74 34.05 7.53
N LEU A 504 -15.96 32.82 7.97
CA LEU A 504 -15.52 32.35 9.27
C LEU A 504 -14.10 31.80 9.12
N ASN A 505 -13.15 32.21 9.96
CA ASN A 505 -11.79 31.67 10.00
C ASN A 505 -11.38 31.21 11.41
N ILE A 506 -10.84 30.00 11.52
CA ILE A 506 -10.14 29.49 12.71
C ILE A 506 -8.66 29.32 12.34
N THR A 507 -7.76 29.76 13.20
CA THR A 507 -6.31 29.64 12.98
C THR A 507 -5.69 28.66 13.97
N THR A 508 -4.84 27.75 13.51
CA THR A 508 -4.11 26.81 14.38
C THR A 508 -2.70 26.55 13.88
N THR A 509 -1.80 26.14 14.77
CA THR A 509 -0.45 25.65 14.40
C THR A 509 -0.39 24.13 14.30
N SER A 510 -1.43 23.41 14.73
CA SER A 510 -1.54 21.96 14.61
C SER A 510 -2.08 21.57 13.23
N LYS A 511 -1.28 20.83 12.46
CA LYS A 511 -1.68 20.29 11.16
C LYS A 511 -2.80 19.26 11.32
N THR A 512 -2.67 18.35 12.29
CA THR A 512 -3.70 17.35 12.62
C THR A 512 -5.04 18.03 12.92
N LEU A 513 -5.06 19.03 13.81
CA LEU A 513 -6.30 19.73 14.17
C LEU A 513 -6.95 20.38 12.95
N ALA A 514 -6.16 20.99 12.05
CA ALA A 514 -6.71 21.62 10.85
C ALA A 514 -7.46 20.62 9.94
N TYR A 515 -6.89 19.42 9.72
CA TYR A 515 -7.54 18.35 8.96
C TYR A 515 -8.76 17.78 9.69
N GLN A 516 -8.67 17.57 11.01
CA GLN A 516 -9.80 17.12 11.82
C GLN A 516 -10.98 18.10 11.76
N LEU A 517 -10.72 19.41 11.84
CA LEU A 517 -11.75 20.43 11.70
C LEU A 517 -12.37 20.43 10.29
N GLN A 518 -11.58 20.25 9.23
CA GLN A 518 -12.13 20.12 7.88
C GLN A 518 -13.09 18.92 7.77
N LEU A 519 -12.75 17.77 8.36
CA LEU A 519 -13.60 16.57 8.35
C LEU A 519 -14.85 16.74 9.22
N ILE A 520 -14.75 17.37 10.39
CA ILE A 520 -15.92 17.67 11.24
C ILE A 520 -16.86 18.63 10.52
N LEU A 521 -16.34 19.69 9.88
CA LEU A 521 -17.15 20.58 9.05
C LEU A 521 -17.85 19.81 7.92
N ALA A 522 -17.14 18.90 7.26
CA ALA A 522 -17.71 18.05 6.22
C ALA A 522 -18.88 17.19 6.73
N ARG A 523 -18.74 16.58 7.92
CA ARG A 523 -19.83 15.85 8.61
C ARG A 523 -21.05 16.72 8.94
N LEU A 524 -20.83 18.01 9.17
CA LEU A 524 -21.90 18.98 9.41
C LEU A 524 -22.55 19.52 8.12
N GLY A 525 -22.11 19.05 6.94
CA GLY A 525 -22.56 19.54 5.63
C GLY A 525 -21.90 20.85 5.20
N VAL A 526 -20.81 21.25 5.87
CA VAL A 526 -20.15 22.54 5.69
C VAL A 526 -18.78 22.34 5.04
N VAL A 527 -18.47 23.09 3.99
CA VAL A 527 -17.15 22.99 3.34
C VAL A 527 -16.14 23.89 4.05
N GLY A 528 -15.15 23.27 4.72
CA GLY A 528 -13.98 23.94 5.27
C GLY A 528 -12.78 23.92 4.31
N LEU A 529 -12.07 25.04 4.20
CA LEU A 529 -10.84 25.17 3.41
C LEU A 529 -9.65 25.38 4.33
N ILE A 530 -8.56 24.65 4.11
CA ILE A 530 -7.33 24.83 4.87
C ILE A 530 -6.32 25.58 4.01
N GLU A 531 -5.86 26.73 4.49
CA GLU A 531 -4.74 27.46 3.91
C GLU A 531 -3.52 27.35 4.83
N ARG A 532 -2.37 26.91 4.29
CA ARG A 532 -1.09 26.95 5.00
C ARG A 532 -0.37 28.26 4.72
N ARG A 533 0.14 28.90 5.78
CA ARG A 533 1.11 30.00 5.70
C ARG A 533 2.36 29.61 6.45
N SER A 534 3.52 29.89 5.88
CA SER A 534 4.83 29.59 6.48
C SER A 534 5.64 30.88 6.59
N PRO A 535 5.44 31.68 7.65
CA PRO A 535 6.21 32.91 7.87
C PRO A 535 7.68 32.57 8.13
N GLU A 536 8.60 33.42 7.68
CA GLU A 536 10.03 33.24 7.95
C GLU A 536 10.32 33.24 9.46
N GLY A 537 11.14 32.28 9.90
CA GLY A 537 11.56 32.14 11.31
C GLY A 537 10.44 31.71 12.28
N ARG A 538 9.25 31.34 11.80
CA ARG A 538 8.13 30.86 12.64
C ARG A 538 7.59 29.53 12.15
N LYS A 539 6.89 28.81 13.04
CA LYS A 539 6.16 27.59 12.68
C LYS A 539 5.06 27.90 11.66
N SER A 540 4.76 26.91 10.81
CA SER A 540 3.65 27.03 9.86
C SER A 540 2.31 27.17 10.60
N VAL A 541 1.43 27.95 10.00
CA VAL A 541 0.10 28.27 10.51
C VAL A 541 -0.93 27.80 9.50
N TYR A 542 -1.98 27.16 9.99
CA TYR A 542 -3.09 26.63 9.21
C TYR A 542 -4.34 27.44 9.50
N LYS A 543 -4.98 27.93 8.44
CA LYS A 543 -6.21 28.71 8.50
C LYS A 543 -7.35 27.88 7.94
N VAL A 544 -8.26 27.44 8.81
CA VAL A 544 -9.49 26.75 8.43
C VAL A 544 -10.57 27.79 8.20
N SER A 545 -11.01 27.93 6.95
CA SER A 545 -11.93 29.00 6.54
C SER A 545 -13.21 28.44 5.93
N VAL A 546 -14.35 29.03 6.27
CA VAL A 546 -15.68 28.67 5.76
C VAL A 546 -16.28 29.91 5.10
N PHE A 547 -16.59 29.82 3.81
CA PHE A 547 -17.03 30.96 3.00
C PHE A 547 -18.48 30.80 2.51
N GLY A 548 -19.06 31.92 2.06
CA GLY A 548 -20.30 31.93 1.28
C GLY A 548 -21.47 31.32 2.04
N ARG A 549 -22.25 30.45 1.37
CA ARG A 549 -23.44 29.83 1.99
C ARG A 549 -23.10 28.98 3.20
N TYR A 550 -21.94 28.33 3.17
CA TYR A 550 -21.51 27.42 4.23
C TYR A 550 -21.18 28.19 5.52
N ALA A 551 -20.73 29.45 5.41
CA ALA A 551 -20.52 30.31 6.57
C ALA A 551 -21.86 30.63 7.26
N VAL A 552 -22.87 31.01 6.46
CA VAL A 552 -24.23 31.29 6.94
C VAL A 552 -24.84 30.05 7.58
N GLU A 553 -24.72 28.90 6.92
CA GLU A 553 -25.19 27.63 7.45
C GLU A 553 -24.52 27.26 8.78
N LEU A 554 -23.18 27.39 8.86
CA LEU A 554 -22.45 27.09 10.10
C LEU A 554 -22.87 28.02 11.24
N ALA A 555 -22.99 29.33 10.98
CA ALA A 555 -23.41 30.28 12.00
C ALA A 555 -24.83 30.03 12.50
N ASN A 556 -25.76 29.68 11.59
CA ASN A 556 -27.11 29.28 11.97
C ASN A 556 -27.11 28.04 12.87
N LYS A 557 -26.32 27.01 12.53
CA LYS A 557 -26.16 25.81 13.37
C LYS A 557 -25.59 26.15 14.75
N MET A 558 -24.62 27.07 14.84
CA MET A 558 -24.03 27.53 16.11
C MET A 558 -24.91 28.52 16.89
N ASN A 559 -26.00 29.01 16.28
CA ASN A 559 -26.81 30.13 16.77
C ASN A 559 -25.94 31.37 17.06
N VAL A 560 -25.17 31.80 16.06
CA VAL A 560 -24.29 32.99 16.10
C VAL A 560 -24.70 33.95 15.00
N GLU A 561 -24.77 35.24 15.32
CA GLU A 561 -25.18 36.26 14.38
C GLU A 561 -24.01 36.70 13.47
N LEU A 562 -24.12 36.45 12.16
CA LEU A 562 -23.08 36.78 11.17
C LEU A 562 -23.20 38.22 10.62
N GLY A 563 -24.37 38.84 10.76
CA GLY A 563 -24.70 40.12 10.15
C GLY A 563 -24.40 40.15 8.64
N TYR A 564 -24.64 39.04 7.92
CA TYR A 564 -24.33 38.87 6.50
C TYR A 564 -25.41 38.04 5.80
N HIS A 565 -26.13 38.69 4.87
CA HIS A 565 -27.27 38.11 4.15
C HIS A 565 -27.05 38.21 2.63
N PRO A 566 -26.19 37.36 2.05
CA PRO A 566 -25.90 37.39 0.61
C PRO A 566 -27.13 36.97 -0.21
N THR A 567 -27.42 37.71 -1.29
CA THR A 567 -28.53 37.44 -2.21
C THR A 567 -28.18 36.49 -3.36
N LYS A 568 -26.88 36.24 -3.60
CA LYS A 568 -26.38 35.32 -4.63
C LYS A 568 -25.14 34.59 -4.11
N PHE A 569 -25.10 33.28 -4.34
CA PHE A 569 -23.93 32.44 -4.08
C PHE A 569 -23.28 32.01 -5.38
N VAL A 570 -21.95 32.04 -5.42
CA VAL A 570 -21.15 31.46 -6.51
C VAL A 570 -20.28 30.38 -5.88
N ASP A 571 -20.85 29.19 -5.70
CA ASP A 571 -20.18 28.12 -4.98
C ASP A 571 -19.20 27.39 -5.91
N LYS A 572 -17.93 27.40 -5.52
CA LYS A 572 -16.91 26.60 -6.21
C LYS A 572 -16.88 25.14 -5.80
N PHE A 573 -17.50 24.84 -4.66
CA PHE A 573 -17.42 23.57 -3.95
C PHE A 573 -18.80 22.95 -3.84
N HIS A 574 -18.85 21.64 -3.87
CA HIS A 574 -20.08 20.89 -3.70
C HIS A 574 -19.93 19.91 -2.53
N VAL A 575 -21.00 19.71 -1.77
CA VAL A 575 -21.06 18.70 -0.71
C VAL A 575 -22.29 17.86 -0.95
N THR A 576 -22.11 16.56 -0.81
CA THR A 576 -23.16 15.53 -0.85
C THR A 576 -23.19 14.82 0.49
N GLU A 577 -24.03 13.81 0.64
CA GLU A 577 -24.02 12.94 1.82
C GLU A 577 -22.69 12.18 2.01
N ASN A 578 -21.98 11.88 0.91
CA ASN A 578 -20.81 10.99 0.94
C ASN A 578 -19.48 11.71 0.75
N TYR A 579 -19.49 12.80 -0.02
CA TYR A 579 -18.26 13.46 -0.48
C TYR A 579 -18.36 14.97 -0.42
N VAL A 580 -17.21 15.60 -0.14
CA VAL A 580 -16.93 17.00 -0.48
C VAL A 580 -16.11 17.04 -1.76
N TYR A 581 -16.56 17.84 -2.72
CA TYR A 581 -15.94 18.00 -4.03
C TYR A 581 -15.09 19.27 -4.05
N PHE A 582 -13.79 19.08 -4.25
CA PHE A 582 -12.82 20.16 -4.34
C PHE A 582 -12.27 20.29 -5.77
N PRO A 583 -12.28 21.49 -6.37
CA PRO A 583 -11.74 21.67 -7.71
C PRO A 583 -10.21 21.66 -7.69
N ILE A 584 -9.61 21.02 -8.69
CA ILE A 584 -8.17 21.06 -8.96
C ILE A 584 -7.80 22.50 -9.34
N ARG A 585 -6.84 23.08 -8.63
CA ARG A 585 -6.30 24.42 -8.88
C ARG A 585 -5.22 24.39 -9.95
N ARG A 586 -4.31 23.43 -9.85
CA ARG A 586 -3.11 23.35 -10.69
C ARG A 586 -2.61 21.91 -10.75
N ILE A 587 -2.08 21.52 -11.90
CA ILE A 587 -1.36 20.25 -12.09
C ILE A 587 -0.01 20.63 -12.67
N GLU A 588 1.06 20.16 -12.03
CA GLU A 588 2.42 20.24 -12.55
C GLU A 588 2.95 18.83 -12.79
N GLN A 589 3.74 18.66 -13.84
CA GLN A 589 4.40 17.41 -14.17
C GLN A 589 5.91 17.69 -14.26
N TYR A 590 6.70 16.84 -13.61
CA TYR A 590 8.16 16.85 -13.72
C TYR A 590 8.68 15.41 -13.73
N HIS A 591 9.87 15.23 -14.27
CA HIS A 591 10.49 13.91 -14.35
C HIS A 591 11.42 13.70 -13.15
N VAL A 592 11.41 12.49 -12.59
CA VAL A 592 12.30 12.09 -11.49
C VAL A 592 13.01 10.80 -11.86
N ALA A 593 14.21 10.59 -11.31
CA ALA A 593 14.99 9.37 -11.48
C ALA A 593 15.36 8.81 -10.10
N ASN A 594 15.16 7.50 -9.92
CA ASN A 594 15.45 6.79 -8.67
C ASN A 594 14.82 7.48 -7.43
N TYR A 595 13.59 7.95 -7.57
CA TYR A 595 12.90 8.70 -6.53
C TYR A 595 12.11 7.76 -5.63
N ARG A 596 12.28 7.89 -4.31
CA ARG A 596 11.56 7.08 -3.33
C ARG A 596 10.07 7.42 -3.37
N VAL A 597 9.23 6.43 -3.58
CA VAL A 597 7.76 6.54 -3.53
C VAL A 597 7.19 5.41 -2.67
N MET A 598 6.03 5.65 -2.07
CA MET A 598 5.40 4.72 -1.14
C MET A 598 3.93 4.54 -1.47
N ASP A 599 3.37 3.41 -1.05
CA ASP A 599 1.94 3.14 -1.05
C ASP A 599 1.58 2.20 0.11
N VAL A 600 0.29 1.94 0.31
CA VAL A 600 -0.23 1.02 1.33
C VAL A 600 -1.22 0.03 0.69
N THR A 601 -1.45 -1.10 1.35
CA THR A 601 -2.64 -1.92 1.10
C THR A 601 -3.57 -1.79 2.28
N VAL A 602 -4.85 -1.59 1.98
CA VAL A 602 -5.96 -1.33 2.90
C VAL A 602 -7.00 -2.41 2.68
N ALA A 603 -7.48 -3.01 3.76
CA ALA A 603 -8.48 -4.07 3.74
C ALA A 603 -9.81 -3.62 3.12
N ASP A 604 -10.46 -4.55 2.42
CA ASP A 604 -11.78 -4.43 1.76
C ASP A 604 -11.85 -3.40 0.62
N ASP A 605 -11.66 -2.11 0.94
CA ASP A 605 -12.06 -0.99 0.09
C ASP A 605 -10.97 -0.57 -0.91
N HIS A 606 -9.74 -1.08 -0.77
CA HIS A 606 -8.60 -0.83 -1.68
C HIS A 606 -8.35 0.65 -2.04
N THR A 607 -8.64 1.55 -1.10
CA THR A 607 -8.51 3.00 -1.27
C THR A 607 -8.04 3.64 0.03
N PHE A 608 -7.45 4.83 -0.09
CA PHE A 608 -7.07 5.67 1.05
C PHE A 608 -7.15 7.14 0.65
N VAL A 609 -6.92 8.05 1.61
CA VAL A 609 -7.07 9.50 1.38
C VAL A 609 -5.76 10.25 1.66
N PRO A 610 -4.80 10.21 0.71
CA PRO A 610 -3.61 11.07 0.75
C PRO A 610 -3.92 12.52 0.40
N ALA A 611 -3.35 13.47 1.13
CA ALA A 611 -3.48 14.93 0.94
C ALA A 611 -4.94 15.43 0.86
N GLY A 612 -5.89 14.73 1.50
CA GLY A 612 -7.31 15.05 1.44
C GLY A 612 -8.00 14.65 0.13
N VAL A 613 -7.33 13.88 -0.72
CA VAL A 613 -7.82 13.39 -2.02
C VAL A 613 -7.98 11.88 -1.96
N THR A 614 -9.13 11.36 -2.39
CA THR A 614 -9.36 9.92 -2.42
C THR A 614 -8.63 9.27 -3.59
N THR A 615 -7.82 8.26 -3.31
CA THR A 615 -7.05 7.53 -4.33
C THR A 615 -7.15 6.02 -4.13
N SER A 616 -6.83 5.28 -5.19
CA SER A 616 -6.66 3.83 -5.11
C SER A 616 -5.32 3.50 -4.47
N ASN A 617 -5.26 2.37 -3.77
CA ASN A 617 -4.06 1.87 -3.14
C ASN A 617 -3.39 0.76 -3.95
N CYS A 618 -2.21 0.34 -3.51
CA CYS A 618 -1.57 -0.88 -3.99
C CYS A 618 -2.23 -2.10 -3.36
N VAL A 619 -2.33 -3.18 -4.14
CA VAL A 619 -2.89 -4.45 -3.69
C VAL A 619 -1.83 -5.55 -3.75
N ASP A 620 -1.82 -6.42 -2.73
CA ASP A 620 -0.94 -7.60 -2.62
C ASP A 620 -1.20 -8.65 -3.69
N ALA A 621 -2.35 -8.54 -4.32
CA ALA A 621 -2.64 -9.30 -5.49
C ALA A 621 -1.70 -8.78 -6.60
N CYS A 622 -0.90 -9.68 -7.20
CA CYS A 622 -1.02 -9.79 -8.66
C CYS A 622 -2.54 -9.70 -8.88
N PRO A 623 -3.11 -8.64 -9.49
CA PRO A 623 -4.50 -8.20 -9.21
C PRO A 623 -5.60 -9.12 -9.75
N PHE A 624 -5.37 -10.40 -9.65
CA PHE A 624 -5.90 -11.48 -10.43
C PHE A 624 -6.26 -12.69 -9.60
N TYR A 625 -5.81 -12.85 -8.35
CA TYR A 625 -5.82 -14.21 -7.76
C TYR A 625 -5.23 -15.25 -8.76
N ALA A 626 -4.32 -14.82 -9.65
CA ALA A 626 -3.80 -15.64 -10.75
C ALA A 626 -2.63 -16.53 -10.32
N LEU A 627 -2.26 -16.47 -9.04
CA LEU A 627 -1.14 -17.15 -8.42
C LEU A 627 -1.55 -17.64 -7.02
N GLU A 628 -2.73 -18.27 -6.91
CA GLU A 628 -2.96 -19.18 -5.78
C GLU A 628 -2.58 -20.57 -6.27
N MET A 629 -1.31 -20.94 -6.06
CA MET A 629 -0.84 -22.28 -6.38
C MET A 629 -1.42 -23.26 -5.37
N THR A 630 -2.47 -23.97 -5.77
CA THR A 630 -2.80 -25.28 -5.19
C THR A 630 -2.29 -26.37 -6.14
N PRO A 631 -2.01 -27.59 -5.66
CA PRO A 631 -1.50 -28.68 -6.51
C PRO A 631 -2.46 -29.10 -7.64
N ASP A 632 -3.70 -28.63 -7.65
CA ASP A 632 -4.84 -29.38 -8.21
C ASP A 632 -5.70 -28.63 -9.25
N ILE A 633 -5.11 -27.74 -10.09
CA ILE A 633 -5.70 -27.11 -11.31
C ILE A 633 -6.06 -25.62 -11.17
N GLU A 634 -5.57 -24.82 -12.14
CA GLU A 634 -5.90 -23.39 -12.30
C GLU A 634 -6.62 -23.13 -13.64
N LEU A 635 -7.80 -22.51 -13.61
CA LEU A 635 -8.39 -21.87 -14.80
C LEU A 635 -8.71 -20.41 -14.47
N SER A 636 -8.01 -19.45 -15.11
CA SER A 636 -8.60 -18.13 -15.34
C SER A 636 -9.57 -18.24 -16.49
N SER A 637 -10.76 -17.69 -16.33
CA SER A 637 -11.73 -17.30 -17.38
C SER A 637 -11.58 -17.94 -18.77
N ILE A 638 -12.66 -18.57 -19.23
CA ILE A 638 -12.78 -19.12 -20.60
C ILE A 638 -12.91 -18.06 -21.72
N SER A 639 -12.97 -16.76 -21.39
CA SER A 639 -13.20 -15.69 -22.36
C SER A 639 -12.06 -14.65 -22.42
N ARG A 640 -11.76 -14.18 -23.64
CA ARG A 640 -10.69 -13.22 -23.98
C ARG A 640 -10.76 -11.91 -23.19
N GLN A 641 -11.96 -11.38 -22.93
CA GLN A 641 -12.14 -10.17 -22.11
C GLN A 641 -11.67 -10.36 -20.65
N GLY A 642 -11.71 -11.59 -20.11
CA GLY A 642 -11.28 -11.87 -18.73
C GLY A 642 -9.76 -12.04 -18.56
N LEU A 643 -8.96 -11.85 -19.62
CA LEU A 643 -7.49 -12.00 -19.62
C LEU A 643 -6.73 -10.67 -19.74
N VAL A 644 -7.42 -9.56 -20.03
CA VAL A 644 -6.82 -8.24 -20.29
C VAL A 644 -7.33 -7.26 -19.24
N TYR A 645 -6.43 -6.72 -18.42
CA TYR A 645 -6.76 -5.79 -17.34
C TYR A 645 -6.01 -4.48 -17.54
N ASN A 646 -6.72 -3.36 -17.35
CA ASN A 646 -6.10 -2.04 -17.26
C ASN A 646 -5.79 -1.71 -15.78
N PRO A 647 -4.96 -0.70 -15.47
CA PRO A 647 -4.65 -0.29 -14.10
C PRO A 647 -5.87 -0.11 -13.19
N ILE A 648 -7.00 0.37 -13.72
CA ILE A 648 -8.25 0.61 -12.98
C ILE A 648 -9.00 -0.71 -12.68
N THR A 649 -8.94 -1.69 -13.58
CA THR A 649 -9.57 -3.02 -13.40
C THR A 649 -8.81 -3.84 -12.38
N LEU A 650 -7.50 -3.60 -12.27
CA LEU A 650 -6.63 -4.18 -11.25
C LEU A 650 -6.86 -3.58 -9.86
N SER A 651 -7.43 -2.37 -9.78
CA SER A 651 -7.55 -1.58 -8.56
C SER A 651 -9.01 -1.44 -8.05
N GLY A 652 -9.99 -1.98 -8.79
CA GLY A 652 -11.40 -1.95 -8.41
C GLY A 652 -11.78 -3.05 -7.40
N PRO A 653 -12.87 -2.87 -6.63
CA PRO A 653 -13.40 -3.93 -5.78
C PRO A 653 -13.77 -5.15 -6.64
N LYS A 654 -13.54 -6.37 -6.10
CA LYS A 654 -13.88 -7.63 -6.77
C LYS A 654 -15.28 -7.56 -7.38
N ILE A 655 -15.36 -7.59 -8.70
CA ILE A 655 -16.63 -7.93 -9.36
C ILE A 655 -16.84 -9.41 -9.03
N SER A 656 -17.89 -9.70 -8.27
CA SER A 656 -18.40 -11.06 -8.09
C SER A 656 -18.80 -11.63 -9.45
N THR A 657 -17.88 -12.26 -10.15
CA THR A 657 -18.19 -13.12 -11.28
C THR A 657 -18.61 -14.48 -10.74
N ASN A 658 -19.90 -14.60 -10.38
CA ASN A 658 -20.52 -15.91 -10.52
C ASN A 658 -20.25 -16.36 -11.97
N PRO A 659 -19.72 -17.58 -12.20
CA PRO A 659 -19.43 -18.02 -13.55
C PRO A 659 -20.71 -17.90 -14.39
N PRO A 660 -20.64 -17.36 -15.61
CA PRO A 660 -21.82 -17.26 -16.47
C PRO A 660 -22.41 -18.66 -16.62
N SER A 661 -23.73 -18.77 -16.39
CA SER A 661 -24.49 -19.99 -16.59
C SER A 661 -24.12 -20.61 -17.93
N THR A 662 -23.72 -21.87 -17.91
CA THR A 662 -23.28 -22.63 -19.07
C THR A 662 -24.34 -22.55 -20.18
N ASN A 663 -23.91 -22.11 -21.36
CA ASN A 663 -24.72 -22.09 -22.56
C ASN A 663 -25.25 -23.53 -22.82
N PRO A 664 -26.53 -23.75 -23.12
CA PRO A 664 -27.10 -25.09 -23.36
C PRO A 664 -26.37 -25.89 -24.45
N ILE A 665 -25.63 -25.21 -25.35
CA ILE A 665 -24.78 -25.84 -26.36
C ILE A 665 -23.57 -26.54 -25.73
N ASP A 666 -22.96 -25.97 -24.69
CA ASP A 666 -21.80 -26.57 -23.99
C ASP A 666 -22.22 -27.79 -23.16
N ALA A 667 -23.45 -27.79 -22.63
CA ALA A 667 -24.03 -28.96 -21.95
C ALA A 667 -24.27 -30.13 -22.93
N LEU A 668 -24.69 -29.84 -24.17
CA LEU A 668 -24.87 -30.84 -25.22
C LEU A 668 -23.53 -31.44 -25.68
N TYR A 669 -22.49 -30.61 -25.82
CA TYR A 669 -21.13 -31.07 -26.15
C TYR A 669 -20.49 -31.90 -25.03
N GLY A 670 -20.72 -31.54 -23.76
CA GLY A 670 -20.30 -32.32 -22.60
C GLY A 670 -21.00 -33.69 -22.54
N TRP A 671 -22.31 -33.71 -22.78
CA TRP A 671 -23.10 -34.94 -22.81
C TRP A 671 -22.67 -35.89 -23.94
N LEU A 672 -22.44 -35.37 -25.15
CA LEU A 672 -21.96 -36.16 -26.29
C LEU A 672 -20.55 -36.75 -26.05
N ARG A 673 -19.65 -36.02 -25.38
CA ARG A 673 -18.33 -36.54 -25.01
C ARG A 673 -18.40 -37.69 -24.00
N SER A 674 -19.32 -37.61 -23.03
CA SER A 674 -19.49 -38.67 -22.00
C SER A 674 -20.05 -39.98 -22.54
N LYS A 675 -20.69 -39.97 -23.72
CA LYS A 675 -21.26 -41.14 -24.38
C LYS A 675 -20.30 -41.84 -25.36
N LEU A 676 -19.16 -41.22 -25.66
CA LEU A 676 -18.18 -41.69 -26.66
C LEU A 676 -16.81 -42.05 -26.06
N SER A 677 -16.68 -42.09 -24.73
CA SER A 677 -15.51 -42.55 -23.99
C SER A 677 -15.78 -43.87 -23.29
#